data_AF-A0A9X5PCA9-F1
#
_entry.id   AF-A0A9X5PCA9-F1
#
_cell.length_a   1.000
_cell.length_b   1.000
_cell.length_c   1.000
_cell.angle_alpha   90.00
_cell.angle_beta   90.00
_cell.angle_gamma   90.00
#
_symmetry.space_group_name_H-M   'P 1'
#
loop_
_entity.id
_entity.type
_entity.pdbx_description
1 polymer ?
#
loop_
_entity_poly.entity_id
_entity_poly.type
_entity_poly.pdbx_seq_one_letter_code
_entity_poly.pdbx_strand_id
1 'polypeptide(L)'
;MRKNKAVYDISYPSNRKGFIYALARRESPADLNKDDLVNREALHKINKRGYIGLFQYGKEALIDIGYNTEEGSWTGKNGAVSEEAFRSSREIQIAAINLTIDLWCKRLRVWGFNEYYGKIVKGIEITESGCIAGCHLVGSGGLASFLDMPGNYKINKKTGKRHSEFDGNKTHISEYLDLFAGYDLETCCKRKIRVKLQDADGLVLKDKTVKIFSSYNGKHLNSKFEVTHKTDKDGELPVIVRHPDAEIILEIDGRKSETISQKADQVQPYKIIASDMKVSAPLAAKGTPEPKKQDEMEQQPQQPSSDAENNASKDVNFHLSLLEGDTKKPISNVKFTLVYKGKPKQHITNTQGIKENIIAEIGQTIQICMAGEGNLQPIKSFTVTESLRDTVVKVSLPVHTFTITVVDTKGKAVSNTEFSIFYRQREKSKKTDHEGRLKVKALVGFVYGFGNKGKPLLHLRCLQSVSIRQITVNQKAIQNAQGALGTNSITAVAEMVTQAASSVVGQVLKPKNNTAQNKPHKQPSKQTDKQASKQPEKPRQSEPIKQMNTHTEKNGKPLTVVGNEKKSEADKKQREGQLPSGVEWVKKFPDNARFEDLREPFKSNVKLFLAALKEAGISVRINSVIRPPQRSYLMYYTARIVSGESNPMRIPRFKDYKQAANAEDVNIDWTCGGNIRLARANAQKMKAAYGIGDTVAEPFSSNHNKGLAIDMTLSPWFGIGKTVKNASGQPVVIKSKRDMIEVGKTYKVFHFDTKARKPGGDDPHWSVTGR
;
A
#
# COMPACT_ATOMS: atom_id res chain seq x y z
N MET A 1 -15.95 -7.86 26.78
CA MET A 1 -15.78 -6.66 25.94
C MET A 1 -16.60 -5.52 26.50
N ARG A 2 -15.89 -4.58 27.12
CA ARG A 2 -16.34 -3.22 27.42
C ARG A 2 -17.11 -2.57 26.26
N LYS A 3 -18.10 -1.76 26.62
CA LYS A 3 -18.75 -0.79 25.73
C LYS A 3 -18.46 0.62 26.23
N ASN A 4 -18.38 1.59 25.32
CA ASN A 4 -18.22 3.01 25.67
C ASN A 4 -19.59 3.73 25.72
N LYS A 5 -19.56 5.05 25.97
CA LYS A 5 -20.74 5.92 26.05
C LYS A 5 -21.66 5.70 24.83
N ALA A 6 -22.97 5.72 25.06
CA ALA A 6 -23.96 5.51 24.02
C ALA A 6 -24.02 6.71 23.06
N VAL A 7 -24.09 6.44 21.75
CA VAL A 7 -24.36 7.46 20.73
C VAL A 7 -25.79 7.27 20.25
N TYR A 8 -26.68 8.21 20.63
CA TYR A 8 -28.12 8.09 20.41
C TYR A 8 -28.64 6.71 20.83
N ASP A 9 -28.46 6.41 22.13
CA ASP A 9 -28.90 5.20 22.85
C ASP A 9 -28.24 3.87 22.44
N ILE A 10 -27.29 3.89 21.49
CA ILE A 10 -26.54 2.71 21.06
C ILE A 10 -25.12 2.75 21.61
N SER A 11 -24.77 1.79 22.48
CA SER A 11 -23.39 1.58 22.96
C SER A 11 -22.63 0.56 22.12
N TYR A 12 -21.44 0.94 21.65
CA TYR A 12 -20.58 0.14 20.78
C TYR A 12 -19.40 -0.50 21.55
N PRO A 13 -18.82 -1.62 21.07
CA PRO A 13 -17.64 -2.22 21.69
C PRO A 13 -16.45 -1.25 21.72
N SER A 14 -15.65 -1.25 22.78
CA SER A 14 -14.52 -0.31 22.96
C SER A 14 -13.30 -0.55 22.06
N ASN A 15 -13.49 -1.07 20.84
CA ASN A 15 -12.45 -1.35 19.85
C ASN A 15 -12.58 -0.46 18.59
N ARG A 16 -11.66 -0.58 17.63
CA ARG A 16 -11.61 0.28 16.45
C ARG A 16 -12.87 0.18 15.59
N LYS A 17 -13.46 -1.01 15.48
CA LYS A 17 -14.75 -1.21 14.79
C LYS A 17 -15.86 -0.42 15.47
N GLY A 18 -15.95 -0.48 16.80
CA GLY A 18 -16.96 0.25 17.56
C GLY A 18 -16.78 1.75 17.51
N PHE A 19 -15.54 2.27 17.51
CA PHE A 19 -15.26 3.69 17.29
C PHE A 19 -15.82 4.17 15.95
N ILE A 20 -15.55 3.43 14.88
CA ILE A 20 -16.06 3.72 13.54
C ILE A 20 -17.60 3.69 13.51
N TYR A 21 -18.23 2.73 14.19
CA TYR A 21 -19.69 2.61 14.19
C TYR A 21 -20.35 3.74 15.00
N ALA A 22 -19.79 4.09 16.15
CA ALA A 22 -20.20 5.23 16.96
C ALA A 22 -20.05 6.55 16.18
N LEU A 23 -18.97 6.72 15.42
CA LEU A 23 -18.73 7.94 14.66
C LEU A 23 -19.72 8.08 13.50
N ALA A 24 -19.95 7.00 12.74
CA ALA A 24 -20.98 7.00 11.70
C ALA A 24 -22.39 7.34 12.24
N ARG A 25 -22.72 6.84 13.44
CA ARG A 25 -23.98 7.12 14.14
C ARG A 25 -24.07 8.55 14.68
N ARG A 26 -22.94 9.20 14.97
CA ARG A 26 -22.91 10.60 15.41
C ARG A 26 -23.03 11.57 14.22
N GLU A 27 -22.31 11.30 13.14
CA GLU A 27 -22.27 12.12 11.91
C GLU A 27 -23.51 11.95 11.03
N SER A 28 -24.18 10.80 11.09
CA SER A 28 -25.29 10.44 10.21
C SER A 28 -26.31 9.56 10.94
N PRO A 29 -27.55 9.38 10.41
CA PRO A 29 -28.53 8.49 11.05
C PRO A 29 -28.17 7.00 10.98
N ALA A 30 -27.01 6.62 10.44
CA ALA A 30 -26.58 5.24 10.25
C ALA A 30 -26.57 4.41 11.54
N ASP A 31 -27.09 3.18 11.48
CA ASP A 31 -26.74 2.10 12.41
C ASP A 31 -25.95 1.03 11.65
N LEU A 32 -24.62 1.10 11.79
CA LEU A 32 -23.71 0.15 11.13
C LEU A 32 -23.77 -1.27 11.72
N ASN A 33 -24.60 -1.55 12.73
CA ASN A 33 -24.95 -2.94 13.08
C ASN A 33 -25.97 -3.55 12.10
N LYS A 34 -26.67 -2.74 11.31
CA LYS A 34 -27.59 -3.15 10.24
C LYS A 34 -26.88 -3.22 8.89
N ASP A 35 -27.60 -3.76 7.90
CA ASP A 35 -27.18 -3.82 6.50
C ASP A 35 -27.30 -2.47 5.78
N ASP A 36 -27.00 -2.48 4.49
CA ASP A 36 -26.89 -1.26 3.67
C ASP A 36 -28.23 -0.84 3.05
N LEU A 37 -29.30 -1.63 3.22
CA LEU A 37 -30.67 -1.19 2.92
C LEU A 37 -31.12 -0.19 3.99
N VAL A 38 -30.91 -0.52 5.26
CA VAL A 38 -31.20 0.40 6.39
C VAL A 38 -30.31 1.63 6.34
N ASN A 39 -29.03 1.47 5.99
CA ASN A 39 -28.07 2.58 5.94
C ASN A 39 -28.06 3.34 4.59
N ARG A 40 -28.96 3.04 3.65
CA ARG A 40 -28.95 3.60 2.28
C ARG A 40 -28.96 5.12 2.26
N GLU A 41 -29.83 5.75 3.04
CA GLU A 41 -29.92 7.22 3.11
C GLU A 41 -28.63 7.83 3.66
N ALA A 42 -28.13 7.29 4.79
CA ALA A 42 -26.91 7.77 5.44
C ALA A 42 -25.66 7.62 4.55
N LEU A 43 -25.58 6.55 3.76
CA LEU A 43 -24.52 6.33 2.77
C LEU A 43 -24.48 7.43 1.69
N HIS A 44 -25.65 7.84 1.20
CA HIS A 44 -25.79 8.83 0.13
C HIS A 44 -25.94 10.27 0.62
N LYS A 45 -26.05 10.49 1.94
CA LYS A 45 -26.33 11.79 2.54
C LYS A 45 -25.28 12.84 2.17
N ILE A 46 -25.75 13.99 1.70
CA ILE A 46 -24.96 15.22 1.57
C ILE A 46 -25.61 16.27 2.47
N ASN A 47 -24.85 16.94 3.34
CA ASN A 47 -25.40 18.02 4.15
C ASN A 47 -25.36 19.39 3.45
N LYS A 48 -25.99 20.40 4.05
CA LYS A 48 -26.07 21.78 3.53
C LYS A 48 -24.71 22.47 3.31
N ARG A 49 -23.61 21.89 3.78
CA ARG A 49 -22.23 22.38 3.57
C ARG A 49 -21.41 21.49 2.62
N GLY A 50 -22.03 20.53 1.95
CA GLY A 50 -21.38 19.65 0.97
C GLY A 50 -20.53 18.51 1.58
N TYR A 51 -20.70 18.19 2.87
CA TYR A 51 -20.03 17.04 3.47
C TYR A 51 -20.82 15.74 3.18
N ILE A 52 -20.11 14.66 2.85
CA ILE A 52 -20.69 13.46 2.22
C ILE A 52 -20.61 12.16 3.05
N GLY A 53 -21.67 11.36 2.98
CA GLY A 53 -21.73 9.98 3.46
C GLY A 53 -21.79 9.79 4.98
N LEU A 54 -21.57 8.55 5.41
CA LEU A 54 -21.68 8.05 6.79
C LEU A 54 -20.88 8.87 7.81
N PHE A 55 -19.73 9.39 7.39
CA PHE A 55 -18.77 10.13 8.21
C PHE A 55 -18.69 11.61 7.83
N GLN A 56 -19.67 12.10 7.06
CA GLN A 56 -19.75 13.50 6.61
C GLN A 56 -18.37 14.05 6.19
N TYR A 57 -17.79 13.51 5.12
CA TYR A 57 -16.48 13.91 4.62
C TYR A 57 -16.51 15.23 3.86
N GLY A 58 -15.63 16.18 4.23
CA GLY A 58 -15.36 17.39 3.45
C GLY A 58 -14.23 17.18 2.42
N LYS A 59 -14.16 18.06 1.41
CA LYS A 59 -13.15 17.99 0.32
C LYS A 59 -11.71 17.89 0.84
N GLU A 60 -11.33 18.77 1.76
CA GLU A 60 -9.97 18.80 2.36
C GLU A 60 -9.61 17.48 3.05
N ALA A 61 -10.56 16.88 3.79
CA ALA A 61 -10.34 15.60 4.44
C ALA A 61 -10.15 14.47 3.41
N LEU A 62 -10.89 14.48 2.29
CA LEU A 62 -10.72 13.53 1.19
C LEU A 62 -9.39 13.70 0.45
N ILE A 63 -8.88 14.94 0.33
CA ILE A 63 -7.53 15.22 -0.20
C ILE A 63 -6.47 14.64 0.74
N ASP A 64 -6.59 14.88 2.04
CA ASP A 64 -5.67 14.41 3.09
C ASP A 64 -5.45 12.88 3.07
N ILE A 65 -6.50 12.11 2.77
CA ILE A 65 -6.43 10.66 2.60
C ILE A 65 -6.33 10.20 1.13
N GLY A 66 -6.11 11.11 0.18
CA GLY A 66 -5.81 10.82 -1.22
C GLY A 66 -6.96 10.24 -2.05
N TYR A 67 -8.20 10.54 -1.69
CA TYR A 67 -9.41 10.25 -2.48
C TYR A 67 -9.70 11.33 -3.53
N ASN A 68 -9.41 12.59 -3.20
CA ASN A 68 -9.45 13.72 -4.15
C ASN A 68 -8.07 14.35 -4.35
N THR A 69 -7.90 15.07 -5.45
CA THR A 69 -6.79 16.01 -5.67
C THR A 69 -7.16 17.42 -5.19
N GLU A 70 -6.18 18.33 -5.10
CA GLU A 70 -6.43 19.74 -4.70
C GLU A 70 -7.40 20.44 -5.67
N GLU A 71 -7.31 20.13 -6.97
CA GLU A 71 -8.21 20.58 -8.03
C GLU A 71 -9.63 20.01 -7.87
N GLY A 72 -9.81 18.96 -7.06
CA GLY A 72 -11.09 18.32 -6.76
C GLY A 72 -11.42 17.09 -7.61
N SER A 73 -10.45 16.53 -8.33
CA SER A 73 -10.66 15.31 -9.12
C SER A 73 -10.58 14.05 -8.24
N TRP A 74 -11.47 13.08 -8.48
CA TRP A 74 -11.46 11.79 -7.79
C TRP A 74 -10.33 10.89 -8.30
N THR A 75 -9.54 10.31 -7.39
CA THR A 75 -8.31 9.58 -7.73
C THR A 75 -8.52 8.12 -8.14
N GLY A 76 -9.74 7.59 -7.98
CA GLY A 76 -10.04 6.16 -8.11
C GLY A 76 -9.63 5.32 -6.90
N LYS A 77 -9.17 5.94 -5.81
CA LYS A 77 -8.68 5.23 -4.61
C LYS A 77 -9.77 4.33 -4.03
N ASN A 78 -9.42 3.06 -3.81
CA ASN A 78 -10.33 2.00 -3.34
C ASN A 78 -11.60 1.80 -4.20
N GLY A 79 -11.63 2.30 -5.45
CA GLY A 79 -12.79 2.25 -6.34
C GLY A 79 -13.61 3.56 -6.41
N ALA A 80 -13.26 4.58 -5.61
CA ALA A 80 -13.91 5.88 -5.64
C ALA A 80 -13.46 6.70 -6.86
N VAL A 81 -14.06 6.42 -8.01
CA VAL A 81 -13.83 7.12 -9.29
C VAL A 81 -14.71 8.37 -9.46
N SER A 82 -15.68 8.57 -8.58
CA SER A 82 -16.59 9.70 -8.53
C SER A 82 -17.16 9.84 -7.12
N GLU A 83 -17.80 10.99 -6.83
CA GLU A 83 -18.50 11.21 -5.57
C GLU A 83 -19.64 10.20 -5.36
N GLU A 84 -20.39 9.91 -6.42
CA GLU A 84 -21.43 8.89 -6.36
C GLU A 84 -20.82 7.53 -6.01
N ALA A 85 -19.74 7.10 -6.68
CA ALA A 85 -19.07 5.83 -6.35
C ALA A 85 -18.58 5.76 -4.90
N PHE A 86 -18.20 6.89 -4.29
CA PHE A 86 -17.87 6.97 -2.87
C PHE A 86 -19.12 6.90 -1.97
N ARG A 87 -20.18 7.62 -2.34
CA ARG A 87 -21.45 7.66 -1.60
C ARG A 87 -22.24 6.35 -1.66
N SER A 88 -22.20 5.61 -2.78
CA SER A 88 -22.92 4.34 -2.92
C SER A 88 -22.22 3.11 -2.31
N SER A 89 -21.02 3.22 -1.74
CA SER A 89 -20.32 2.09 -1.11
C SER A 89 -19.90 2.35 0.33
N ARG A 90 -20.45 1.53 1.23
CA ARG A 90 -20.03 1.45 2.62
C ARG A 90 -18.58 1.05 2.78
N GLU A 91 -18.10 0.08 1.98
CA GLU A 91 -16.72 -0.40 2.05
C GLU A 91 -15.71 0.72 1.73
N ILE A 92 -16.03 1.56 0.75
CA ILE A 92 -15.19 2.70 0.37
C ILE A 92 -15.11 3.73 1.51
N GLN A 93 -16.24 4.05 2.14
CA GLN A 93 -16.29 4.99 3.27
C GLN A 93 -15.64 4.42 4.54
N ILE A 94 -15.79 3.11 4.79
CA ILE A 94 -15.10 2.41 5.88
C ILE A 94 -13.57 2.36 5.64
N ALA A 95 -13.13 2.22 4.39
CA ALA A 95 -11.71 2.33 4.06
C ALA A 95 -11.18 3.77 4.25
N ALA A 96 -11.99 4.79 3.94
CA ALA A 96 -11.65 6.20 4.12
C ALA A 96 -11.45 6.57 5.60
N ILE A 97 -12.36 6.16 6.48
CA ILE A 97 -12.24 6.43 7.93
C ILE A 97 -11.08 5.68 8.57
N ASN A 98 -10.76 4.46 8.13
CA ASN A 98 -9.55 3.78 8.59
C ASN A 98 -8.27 4.53 8.24
N LEU A 99 -8.17 5.04 6.99
CA LEU A 99 -7.04 5.89 6.59
C LEU A 99 -6.98 7.20 7.37
N THR A 100 -8.13 7.78 7.70
CA THR A 100 -8.24 9.02 8.48
C THR A 100 -7.78 8.82 9.92
N ILE A 101 -8.19 7.72 10.57
CA ILE A 101 -7.72 7.35 11.90
C ILE A 101 -6.19 7.18 11.89
N ASP A 102 -5.64 6.40 10.95
CA ASP A 102 -4.19 6.16 10.89
C ASP A 102 -3.37 7.44 10.60
N LEU A 103 -3.92 8.34 9.77
CA LEU A 103 -3.35 9.66 9.50
C LEU A 103 -3.30 10.52 10.78
N TRP A 104 -4.40 10.60 11.52
CA TRP A 104 -4.46 11.37 12.77
C TRP A 104 -3.61 10.74 13.88
N CYS A 105 -3.60 9.42 14.01
CA CYS A 105 -2.68 8.68 14.88
C CYS A 105 -1.22 9.12 14.68
N LYS A 106 -0.78 9.22 13.42
CA LYS A 106 0.57 9.71 13.09
C LYS A 106 0.73 11.19 13.41
N ARG A 107 -0.18 12.04 12.96
CA ARG A 107 -0.11 13.51 13.12
C ARG A 107 -0.08 13.94 14.59
N LEU A 108 -1.00 13.41 15.41
CA LEU A 108 -1.11 13.77 16.83
C LEU A 108 0.15 13.42 17.63
N ARG A 109 0.84 12.32 17.29
CA ARG A 109 2.16 11.99 17.87
C ARG A 109 3.26 12.93 17.39
N VAL A 110 3.36 13.16 16.07
CA VAL A 110 4.42 14.00 15.49
C VAL A 110 4.30 15.47 15.95
N TRP A 111 3.10 15.91 16.31
CA TRP A 111 2.82 17.28 16.75
C TRP A 111 2.63 17.43 18.28
N GLY A 112 2.96 16.41 19.08
CA GLY A 112 3.00 16.50 20.55
C GLY A 112 1.64 16.52 21.27
N PHE A 113 0.53 16.26 20.59
CA PHE A 113 -0.79 16.17 21.24
C PHE A 113 -0.89 14.98 22.20
N ASN A 114 -0.07 13.95 21.98
CA ASN A 114 0.04 12.76 22.84
C ASN A 114 0.65 13.03 24.22
N GLU A 115 1.21 14.22 24.47
CA GLU A 115 1.63 14.67 25.81
C GLU A 115 0.43 14.97 26.73
N TYR A 116 -0.74 15.27 26.16
CA TYR A 116 -1.95 15.61 26.91
C TYR A 116 -2.78 14.37 27.29
N TYR A 117 -2.43 13.18 26.77
CA TYR A 117 -3.26 11.99 26.94
C TYR A 117 -3.31 11.57 28.42
N GLY A 118 -4.53 11.54 28.96
CA GLY A 118 -4.85 11.30 30.37
C GLY A 118 -5.11 12.54 31.20
N LYS A 119 -4.72 13.72 30.73
CA LYS A 119 -4.96 14.97 31.45
C LYS A 119 -6.45 15.31 31.45
N ILE A 120 -6.96 15.84 32.56
CA ILE A 120 -8.24 16.54 32.59
C ILE A 120 -8.05 17.96 32.03
N VAL A 121 -8.76 18.30 30.95
CA VAL A 121 -8.79 19.64 30.37
C VAL A 121 -10.25 20.09 30.25
N LYS A 122 -10.59 21.23 30.87
CA LYS A 122 -11.96 21.76 30.95
C LYS A 122 -13.00 20.69 31.38
N GLY A 123 -12.63 19.82 32.33
CA GLY A 123 -13.46 18.73 32.86
C GLY A 123 -13.45 17.41 32.08
N ILE A 124 -12.78 17.31 30.93
CA ILE A 124 -12.76 16.10 30.08
C ILE A 124 -11.39 15.40 30.13
N GLU A 125 -11.36 14.07 30.28
CA GLU A 125 -10.13 13.28 30.07
C GLU A 125 -9.76 13.27 28.59
N ILE A 126 -8.58 13.80 28.28
CA ILE A 126 -8.02 13.76 26.93
C ILE A 126 -7.55 12.34 26.61
N THR A 127 -8.11 11.70 25.59
CA THR A 127 -7.75 10.33 25.18
C THR A 127 -7.36 10.27 23.71
N GLU A 128 -6.64 9.22 23.28
CA GLU A 128 -6.21 9.04 21.88
C GLU A 128 -7.40 9.03 20.91
N SER A 129 -8.46 8.29 21.26
CA SER A 129 -9.69 8.19 20.46
C SER A 129 -10.54 9.45 20.52
N GLY A 130 -10.67 10.09 21.69
CA GLY A 130 -11.33 11.40 21.82
C GLY A 130 -10.66 12.46 20.96
N CYS A 131 -9.32 12.56 20.99
CA CYS A 131 -8.56 13.53 20.17
C CYS A 131 -8.73 13.30 18.67
N ILE A 132 -8.79 12.04 18.22
CA ILE A 132 -9.01 11.71 16.80
C ILE A 132 -10.43 12.10 16.36
N ALA A 133 -11.44 11.90 17.23
CA ALA A 133 -12.80 12.38 16.99
C ALA A 133 -12.89 13.93 17.00
N GLY A 134 -12.21 14.60 17.94
CA GLY A 134 -12.13 16.07 17.97
C GLY A 134 -11.47 16.66 16.72
N CYS A 135 -10.41 16.01 16.21
CA CYS A 135 -9.79 16.37 14.93
C CYS A 135 -10.68 16.07 13.72
N HIS A 136 -11.57 15.08 13.78
CA HIS A 136 -12.57 14.85 12.73
C HIS A 136 -13.58 16.01 12.68
N LEU A 137 -14.02 16.52 13.84
CA LEU A 137 -15.00 17.62 13.94
C LEU A 137 -14.42 19.00 13.53
N VAL A 138 -13.30 19.43 14.14
CA VAL A 138 -12.76 20.81 13.99
C VAL A 138 -11.28 20.87 13.58
N GLY A 139 -10.67 19.72 13.25
CA GLY A 139 -9.25 19.64 12.91
C GLY A 139 -8.30 19.84 14.11
N SER A 140 -6.99 19.69 13.86
CA SER A 140 -5.97 19.81 14.90
C SER A 140 -5.82 21.22 15.47
N GLY A 141 -6.17 22.27 14.72
CA GLY A 141 -6.15 23.65 15.22
C GLY A 141 -7.19 23.90 16.31
N GLY A 142 -8.42 23.39 16.13
CA GLY A 142 -9.47 23.45 17.14
C GLY A 142 -9.11 22.62 18.38
N LEU A 143 -8.53 21.44 18.19
CA LEU A 143 -7.99 20.64 19.29
C LEU A 143 -6.85 21.35 20.05
N ALA A 144 -5.91 21.99 19.34
CA ALA A 144 -4.83 22.76 19.96
C ALA A 144 -5.38 23.97 20.74
N SER A 145 -6.49 24.57 20.28
CA SER A 145 -7.20 25.61 21.03
C SER A 145 -7.85 25.05 22.29
N PHE A 146 -8.56 23.92 22.22
CA PHE A 146 -9.18 23.32 23.40
C PHE A 146 -8.16 22.93 24.48
N LEU A 147 -7.04 22.31 24.06
CA LEU A 147 -5.94 21.91 24.92
C LEU A 147 -5.07 23.08 25.45
N ASP A 148 -5.33 24.30 24.95
CA ASP A 148 -4.53 25.50 25.15
C ASP A 148 -3.02 25.35 24.84
N MET A 149 -2.67 24.52 23.85
CA MET A 149 -1.28 24.17 23.53
C MET A 149 -0.36 25.41 23.37
N PRO A 150 0.89 25.35 23.84
CA PRO A 150 1.84 26.45 23.71
C PRO A 150 2.23 26.71 22.25
N GLY A 151 2.57 27.95 21.94
CA GLY A 151 2.96 28.40 20.60
C GLY A 151 1.79 28.55 19.63
N ASN A 152 2.13 28.73 18.35
CA ASN A 152 1.19 29.21 17.33
C ASN A 152 0.28 28.12 16.72
N TYR A 153 0.29 26.88 17.21
CA TYR A 153 -0.59 25.80 16.72
C TYR A 153 -2.07 26.07 16.98
N LYS A 154 -2.39 26.75 18.10
CA LYS A 154 -3.76 27.21 18.39
C LYS A 154 -4.19 28.44 17.60
N ILE A 155 -3.30 29.09 16.85
CA ILE A 155 -3.56 30.36 16.15
C ILE A 155 -3.74 30.14 14.65
N ASN A 156 -4.90 30.55 14.12
CA ASN A 156 -5.18 30.51 12.69
C ASN A 156 -4.42 31.65 11.99
N LYS A 157 -3.34 31.28 11.30
CA LYS A 157 -2.43 32.20 10.56
C LYS A 157 -3.11 33.17 9.60
N LYS A 158 -4.30 32.85 9.07
CA LYS A 158 -5.04 33.76 8.17
C LYS A 158 -5.79 34.86 8.91
N THR A 159 -6.09 34.67 10.19
CA THR A 159 -6.97 35.54 10.98
C THR A 159 -6.30 36.18 12.20
N GLY A 160 -5.14 35.67 12.63
CA GLY A 160 -4.47 36.04 13.88
C GLY A 160 -5.18 35.56 15.16
N LYS A 161 -6.41 35.03 15.06
CA LYS A 161 -7.23 34.57 16.19
C LYS A 161 -7.01 33.07 16.47
N ARG A 162 -7.46 32.62 17.65
CA ARG A 162 -7.50 31.17 17.95
C ARG A 162 -8.38 30.44 16.93
N HIS A 163 -8.05 29.18 16.65
CA HIS A 163 -8.98 28.30 15.94
C HIS A 163 -10.26 28.09 16.76
N SER A 164 -11.40 27.95 16.08
CA SER A 164 -12.68 27.66 16.73
C SER A 164 -12.64 26.30 17.43
N GLU A 165 -13.14 26.24 18.67
CA GLU A 165 -13.42 24.99 19.39
C GLU A 165 -14.82 24.43 19.02
N PHE A 166 -15.58 25.16 18.20
CA PHE A 166 -16.89 24.78 17.68
C PHE A 166 -16.84 24.48 16.18
N ASP A 167 -17.62 23.49 15.76
CA ASP A 167 -17.93 23.27 14.35
C ASP A 167 -18.91 24.35 13.82
N GLY A 168 -19.30 24.26 12.55
CA GLY A 168 -20.28 25.17 11.97
C GLY A 168 -21.72 24.97 12.51
N ASN A 169 -22.08 23.79 13.02
CA ASN A 169 -23.36 23.50 13.67
C ASN A 169 -23.41 23.94 15.14
N LYS A 170 -22.32 24.53 15.67
CA LYS A 170 -22.15 24.93 17.07
C LYS A 170 -22.00 23.75 18.05
N THR A 171 -21.73 22.56 17.55
CA THR A 171 -21.24 21.43 18.36
C THR A 171 -19.85 21.76 18.88
N HIS A 172 -19.63 21.61 20.18
CA HIS A 172 -18.34 21.91 20.80
C HIS A 172 -17.43 20.67 20.81
N ILE A 173 -16.13 20.86 20.59
CA ILE A 173 -15.16 19.76 20.53
C ILE A 173 -15.14 18.90 21.81
N SER A 174 -15.50 19.44 22.98
CA SER A 174 -15.62 18.66 24.21
C SER A 174 -16.60 17.50 24.11
N GLU A 175 -17.70 17.65 23.34
CA GLU A 175 -18.66 16.58 23.10
C GLU A 175 -17.99 15.38 22.44
N TYR A 176 -17.10 15.61 21.48
CA TYR A 176 -16.39 14.54 20.75
C TYR A 176 -15.24 13.96 21.57
N LEU A 177 -14.51 14.80 22.32
CA LEU A 177 -13.47 14.35 23.23
C LEU A 177 -14.02 13.39 24.29
N ASP A 178 -15.21 13.69 24.81
CA ASP A 178 -15.89 12.91 25.85
C ASP A 178 -16.62 11.66 25.31
N LEU A 179 -17.45 11.84 24.27
CA LEU A 179 -18.28 10.76 23.71
C LEU A 179 -17.44 9.63 23.09
N PHE A 180 -16.29 9.98 22.51
CA PHE A 180 -15.37 9.03 21.89
C PHE A 180 -14.18 8.64 22.78
N ALA A 181 -14.25 8.92 24.08
CA ALA A 181 -13.20 8.51 25.02
C ALA A 181 -13.10 6.98 25.16
N GLY A 182 -11.86 6.48 25.27
CA GLY A 182 -11.59 5.09 25.70
C GLY A 182 -11.84 4.00 24.66
N TYR A 183 -11.89 4.31 23.35
CA TYR A 183 -11.81 3.28 22.30
C TYR A 183 -10.35 2.88 22.04
N ASP A 184 -10.05 1.57 22.03
CA ASP A 184 -8.78 1.02 21.54
C ASP A 184 -8.77 1.04 20.02
N LEU A 185 -7.97 1.93 19.44
CA LEU A 185 -7.85 2.12 17.99
C LEU A 185 -6.86 1.15 17.29
N GLU A 186 -6.48 0.07 17.98
CA GLU A 186 -5.74 -1.08 17.45
C GLU A 186 -4.40 -0.70 16.79
N THR A 187 -4.38 -0.45 15.48
CA THR A 187 -3.17 -0.09 14.70
C THR A 187 -2.60 1.30 15.01
N CYS A 188 -3.29 2.12 15.80
CA CYS A 188 -2.87 3.50 16.09
C CYS A 188 -1.44 3.58 16.66
N CYS A 189 -1.15 2.83 17.74
CA CYS A 189 0.17 2.53 18.27
C CYS A 189 0.13 1.24 19.11
N LYS A 190 1.28 0.59 19.37
CA LYS A 190 1.32 -0.55 20.32
C LYS A 190 1.37 -0.11 21.78
N ARG A 191 1.95 1.07 22.06
CA ARG A 191 2.01 1.78 23.36
C ARG A 191 0.67 1.77 24.08
N LYS A 192 0.42 0.74 24.89
CA LYS A 192 -0.85 0.47 25.55
C LYS A 192 -0.61 -0.29 26.83
N ILE A 193 -1.29 0.10 27.89
CA ILE A 193 -1.35 -0.64 29.15
C ILE A 193 -2.75 -1.24 29.27
N ARG A 194 -2.82 -2.56 29.45
CA ARG A 194 -4.05 -3.32 29.64
C ARG A 194 -4.04 -3.91 31.04
N VAL A 195 -5.01 -3.52 31.86
CA VAL A 195 -5.07 -3.91 33.27
C VAL A 195 -6.33 -4.73 33.51
N LYS A 196 -6.15 -5.90 34.12
CA LYS A 196 -7.23 -6.75 34.60
C LYS A 196 -7.11 -6.94 36.11
N LEU A 197 -8.18 -6.62 36.84
CA LEU A 197 -8.24 -6.74 38.30
C LEU A 197 -8.92 -8.05 38.71
N GLN A 198 -8.32 -8.72 39.69
CA GLN A 198 -8.84 -9.93 40.32
C GLN A 198 -8.63 -9.86 41.84
N ASP A 199 -9.35 -10.68 42.59
CA ASP A 199 -9.07 -10.93 44.01
C ASP A 199 -8.02 -12.04 44.21
N ALA A 200 -7.76 -12.40 45.46
CA ALA A 200 -6.80 -13.44 45.86
C ALA A 200 -7.10 -14.80 45.19
N ASP A 201 -8.39 -15.16 45.14
CA ASP A 201 -8.89 -16.42 44.58
C ASP A 201 -8.94 -16.40 43.04
N GLY A 202 -8.62 -15.26 42.43
CA GLY A 202 -8.58 -15.10 40.98
C GLY A 202 -9.95 -14.86 40.33
N LEU A 203 -10.98 -14.51 41.10
CA LEU A 203 -12.26 -14.05 40.56
C LEU A 203 -12.11 -12.61 40.03
N VAL A 204 -12.97 -12.20 39.09
CA VAL A 204 -12.87 -10.88 38.46
C VAL A 204 -13.54 -9.79 39.28
N LEU A 205 -12.81 -8.71 39.54
CA LEU A 205 -13.34 -7.56 40.26
C LEU A 205 -14.03 -6.59 39.29
N LYS A 206 -15.33 -6.79 39.08
CA LYS A 206 -16.21 -5.90 38.30
C LYS A 206 -16.56 -4.62 39.06
N ASP A 207 -16.86 -3.55 38.32
CA ASP A 207 -17.35 -2.25 38.81
C ASP A 207 -16.47 -1.58 39.89
N LYS A 208 -15.21 -2.04 40.02
CA LYS A 208 -14.25 -1.62 41.02
C LYS A 208 -13.64 -0.28 40.62
N THR A 209 -13.76 0.71 41.50
CA THR A 209 -13.15 2.03 41.31
C THR A 209 -11.64 1.93 41.39
N VAL A 210 -10.94 2.48 40.39
CA VAL A 210 -9.48 2.58 40.32
C VAL A 210 -9.13 4.01 39.95
N LYS A 211 -8.27 4.65 40.75
CA LYS A 211 -7.64 5.92 40.35
C LYS A 211 -6.35 5.63 39.61
N ILE A 212 -6.10 6.40 38.56
CA ILE A 212 -4.94 6.28 37.69
C ILE A 212 -4.19 7.60 37.80
N PHE A 213 -3.16 7.61 38.63
CA PHE A 213 -2.19 8.68 38.67
C PHE A 213 -1.26 8.52 37.47
N SER A 214 -0.88 9.63 36.83
CA SER A 214 0.15 9.63 35.80
C SER A 214 1.07 10.84 35.94
N SER A 215 2.37 10.63 35.78
CA SER A 215 3.41 11.66 35.70
C SER A 215 4.13 11.61 34.36
N TYR A 216 4.32 12.77 33.73
CA TYR A 216 5.16 12.90 32.56
C TYR A 216 5.81 14.29 32.47
N ASN A 217 7.12 14.30 32.20
CA ASN A 217 7.92 15.49 31.95
C ASN A 217 8.12 15.65 30.43
N GLY A 218 7.14 16.27 29.78
CA GLY A 218 7.11 16.50 28.34
C GLY A 218 7.74 17.81 27.89
N LYS A 219 7.83 17.97 26.57
CA LYS A 219 8.34 19.18 25.91
C LYS A 219 7.39 20.36 26.04
N HIS A 220 6.10 20.09 26.08
CA HIS A 220 5.03 21.08 26.17
C HIS A 220 4.32 21.09 27.52
N LEU A 221 4.54 20.05 28.34
CA LEU A 221 3.87 19.90 29.62
C LEU A 221 4.69 19.07 30.61
N ASN A 222 5.08 19.67 31.74
CA ASN A 222 5.33 18.90 32.97
C ASN A 222 3.96 18.71 33.65
N SER A 223 3.55 17.47 33.87
CA SER A 223 2.23 17.21 34.46
C SER A 223 2.20 15.97 35.34
N LYS A 224 1.55 16.13 36.48
CA LYS A 224 0.97 15.06 37.29
C LYS A 224 -0.55 15.21 37.22
N PHE A 225 -1.27 14.14 36.97
CA PHE A 225 -2.73 14.16 36.91
C PHE A 225 -3.33 12.83 37.39
N GLU A 226 -4.57 12.88 37.83
CA GLU A 226 -5.35 11.74 38.31
C GLU A 226 -6.62 11.62 37.45
N VAL A 227 -6.98 10.39 37.07
CA VAL A 227 -8.29 10.08 36.49
C VAL A 227 -8.87 8.84 37.17
N THR A 228 -10.19 8.82 37.37
CA THR A 228 -10.87 7.70 38.04
C THR A 228 -11.69 6.90 37.03
N HIS A 229 -11.48 5.59 37.00
CA HIS A 229 -12.22 4.65 36.15
C HIS A 229 -12.80 3.51 36.97
N LYS A 230 -13.79 2.82 36.39
CA LYS A 230 -14.26 1.52 36.88
C LYS A 230 -13.86 0.39 35.93
N THR A 231 -13.59 -0.77 36.52
CA THR A 231 -13.45 -2.02 35.77
C THR A 231 -14.78 -2.44 35.17
N ASP A 232 -14.74 -3.08 34.00
CA ASP A 232 -15.93 -3.66 33.39
C ASP A 232 -16.29 -5.03 34.01
N LYS A 233 -17.35 -5.65 33.49
CA LYS A 233 -17.82 -6.97 33.92
C LYS A 233 -16.80 -8.11 33.80
N ASP A 234 -15.75 -7.93 32.98
CA ASP A 234 -14.70 -8.93 32.75
C ASP A 234 -13.45 -8.62 33.61
N GLY A 235 -13.52 -7.60 34.47
CA GLY A 235 -12.48 -7.10 35.37
C GLY A 235 -11.51 -6.10 34.70
N GLU A 236 -11.81 -5.59 33.51
CA GLU A 236 -10.86 -4.81 32.70
C GLU A 236 -11.06 -3.29 32.81
N LEU A 237 -9.95 -2.56 33.01
CA LEU A 237 -9.90 -1.10 32.86
C LEU A 237 -9.93 -0.70 31.37
N PRO A 238 -10.31 0.55 31.02
CA PRO A 238 -10.12 1.03 29.65
C PRO A 238 -8.63 1.01 29.32
N VAL A 239 -8.29 0.79 28.05
CA VAL A 239 -6.89 0.71 27.62
C VAL A 239 -6.19 2.04 27.89
N ILE A 240 -5.21 2.01 28.79
CA ILE A 240 -4.47 3.20 29.19
C ILE A 240 -3.45 3.49 28.08
N VAL A 241 -3.48 4.72 27.59
CA VAL A 241 -2.50 5.25 26.63
C VAL A 241 -2.04 6.61 27.16
N ARG A 242 -0.75 6.71 27.47
CA ARG A 242 -0.05 7.94 27.93
C ARG A 242 1.16 8.21 27.04
N HIS A 243 1.86 9.33 27.19
CA HIS A 243 3.12 9.56 26.45
C HIS A 243 4.12 8.40 26.67
N PRO A 244 4.99 8.04 25.70
CA PRO A 244 6.19 7.24 26.01
C PRO A 244 6.89 7.73 27.28
N ASP A 245 7.30 6.76 28.10
CA ASP A 245 8.01 6.97 29.37
C ASP A 245 7.21 7.73 30.44
N ALA A 246 5.92 7.97 30.22
CA ALA A 246 5.01 8.37 31.29
C ALA A 246 4.93 7.28 32.36
N GLU A 247 5.04 7.70 33.62
CA GLU A 247 4.89 6.88 34.81
C GLU A 247 3.41 6.83 35.20
N ILE A 248 2.94 5.66 35.60
CA ILE A 248 1.53 5.42 35.95
C ILE A 248 1.48 4.65 37.26
N ILE A 249 0.67 5.13 38.21
CA ILE A 249 0.42 4.46 39.50
C ILE A 249 -1.09 4.26 39.63
N LEU A 250 -1.51 3.06 40.00
CA LEU A 250 -2.91 2.68 40.15
C LEU A 250 -3.24 2.59 41.65
N GLU A 251 -4.27 3.30 42.09
CA GLU A 251 -4.77 3.23 43.47
C GLU A 251 -6.12 2.52 43.52
N ILE A 252 -6.21 1.50 44.38
CA ILE A 252 -7.37 0.65 44.60
C ILE A 252 -7.55 0.57 46.12
N ASP A 253 -8.73 0.94 46.63
CA ASP A 253 -9.06 0.95 48.07
C ASP A 253 -7.99 1.65 48.95
N GLY A 254 -7.43 2.76 48.47
CA GLY A 254 -6.40 3.55 49.17
C GLY A 254 -4.98 2.97 49.12
N ARG A 255 -4.77 1.80 48.51
CA ARG A 255 -3.44 1.19 48.30
C ARG A 255 -2.92 1.49 46.89
N LYS A 256 -1.62 1.76 46.72
CA LYS A 256 -0.98 2.16 45.45
C LYS A 256 -0.07 1.09 44.87
N SER A 257 -0.15 0.90 43.55
CA SER A 257 0.71 -0.01 42.79
C SER A 257 2.16 0.47 42.70
N GLU A 258 3.06 -0.42 42.29
CA GLU A 258 4.36 -0.03 41.73
C GLU A 258 4.19 0.89 40.51
N THR A 259 5.23 1.67 40.21
CA THR A 259 5.26 2.60 39.07
C THR A 259 5.37 1.85 37.75
N ILE A 260 4.34 1.96 36.92
CA ILE A 260 4.30 1.42 35.56
C ILE A 260 4.86 2.46 34.58
N SER A 261 6.00 2.18 33.95
CA SER A 261 6.55 2.98 32.84
C SER A 261 5.89 2.57 31.50
N GLN A 262 5.26 3.53 30.80
CA GLN A 262 4.61 3.32 29.50
C GLN A 262 5.63 3.23 28.35
N LYS A 263 5.90 2.01 27.86
CA LYS A 263 6.87 1.78 26.77
C LYS A 263 6.34 2.23 25.40
N ALA A 264 7.25 2.78 24.58
CA ALA A 264 6.94 3.49 23.34
C ALA A 264 6.29 2.65 22.22
N ASP A 265 6.55 1.34 22.14
CA ASP A 265 5.95 0.44 21.13
C ASP A 265 5.64 -0.96 21.69
N GLN A 266 5.06 -1.02 22.89
CA GLN A 266 4.67 -2.29 23.52
C GLN A 266 3.24 -2.24 24.08
N VAL A 267 2.50 -3.34 23.86
CA VAL A 267 1.29 -3.64 24.63
C VAL A 267 1.74 -4.33 25.91
N GLN A 268 1.53 -3.67 27.05
CA GLN A 268 1.91 -4.15 28.38
C GLN A 268 0.66 -4.67 29.11
N PRO A 269 0.45 -6.00 29.19
CA PRO A 269 -0.61 -6.58 30.01
C PRO A 269 -0.18 -6.67 31.48
N TYR A 270 -1.10 -6.30 32.37
CA TYR A 270 -0.95 -6.40 33.82
C TYR A 270 -2.16 -7.12 34.42
N LYS A 271 -1.90 -8.11 35.28
CA LYS A 271 -2.90 -8.68 36.19
C LYS A 271 -2.60 -8.12 37.58
N ILE A 272 -3.60 -7.51 38.21
CA ILE A 272 -3.48 -6.94 39.55
C ILE A 272 -4.40 -7.70 40.49
N ILE A 273 -3.81 -8.27 41.55
CA ILE A 273 -4.51 -8.94 42.64
C ILE A 273 -4.71 -7.92 43.75
N ALA A 274 -5.97 -7.56 44.04
CA ALA A 274 -6.29 -6.42 44.91
C ALA A 274 -5.92 -6.66 46.40
N SER A 275 -5.92 -7.90 46.87
CA SER A 275 -5.57 -8.27 48.24
C SER A 275 -4.09 -8.02 48.58
N ASP A 276 -3.20 -8.21 47.60
CA ASP A 276 -1.76 -8.35 47.83
C ASP A 276 -0.94 -7.17 47.28
N MET A 277 -1.50 -6.41 46.33
CA MET A 277 -0.84 -5.30 45.61
C MET A 277 0.49 -5.62 44.91
N LYS A 278 0.95 -6.87 44.90
CA LYS A 278 2.00 -7.34 43.97
C LYS A 278 1.51 -7.15 42.55
N VAL A 279 2.07 -6.15 41.87
CA VAL A 279 1.89 -5.96 40.44
C VAL A 279 2.56 -7.16 39.75
N SER A 280 1.83 -7.90 38.92
CA SER A 280 2.50 -8.84 38.03
C SER A 280 3.41 -8.02 37.11
N ALA A 281 4.73 -8.24 37.14
CA ALA A 281 5.63 -7.63 36.17
C ALA A 281 5.04 -7.81 34.75
N PRO A 282 5.09 -6.78 33.88
CA PRO A 282 4.51 -6.90 32.54
C PRO A 282 5.18 -8.08 31.87
N LEU A 283 4.38 -9.03 31.36
CA LEU A 283 4.87 -10.30 30.80
C LEU A 283 6.00 -10.03 29.80
N ALA A 284 7.23 -10.20 30.27
CA ALA A 284 8.41 -9.79 29.53
C ALA A 284 8.60 -10.75 28.35
N ALA A 285 8.91 -10.18 27.18
CA ALA A 285 9.66 -10.95 26.21
C ALA A 285 10.97 -11.37 26.90
N LYS A 286 11.24 -12.68 26.95
CA LYS A 286 12.32 -13.25 27.76
C LYS A 286 13.67 -12.53 27.54
N GLY A 287 14.31 -12.17 28.64
CA GLY A 287 15.78 -12.16 28.74
C GLY A 287 16.47 -10.80 28.68
N THR A 288 16.65 -10.16 29.84
CA THR A 288 18.00 -9.86 30.36
C THR A 288 17.95 -9.66 31.88
N PRO A 289 18.91 -10.18 32.69
CA PRO A 289 18.89 -10.01 34.15
C PRO A 289 19.51 -8.68 34.62
N GLU A 290 19.17 -8.25 35.82
CA GLU A 290 19.89 -7.20 36.56
C GLU A 290 21.25 -7.69 37.09
N PRO A 291 22.22 -6.78 37.33
CA PRO A 291 23.55 -7.13 37.81
C PRO A 291 23.62 -7.29 39.34
N LYS A 292 24.41 -8.27 39.80
CA LYS A 292 24.96 -8.28 41.17
C LYS A 292 26.47 -8.54 41.16
N LYS A 293 27.10 -8.08 42.23
CA LYS A 293 28.54 -7.83 42.38
C LYS A 293 29.36 -9.08 42.71
N GLN A 294 30.53 -9.16 42.07
CA GLN A 294 31.90 -9.29 42.61
C GLN A 294 32.27 -10.31 43.70
N ASP A 295 33.56 -10.68 43.60
CA ASP A 295 34.43 -11.43 44.53
C ASP A 295 34.21 -12.97 44.56
N GLU A 296 35.24 -13.83 44.55
CA GLU A 296 36.68 -13.62 44.82
C GLU A 296 37.62 -14.56 43.99
N MET A 297 38.92 -14.53 44.28
CA MET A 297 40.06 -15.04 43.47
C MET A 297 40.25 -16.57 43.39
N GLU A 298 40.77 -17.08 42.26
CA GLU A 298 42.17 -17.62 42.18
C GLU A 298 42.63 -17.93 40.73
N GLN A 299 43.93 -17.73 40.48
CA GLN A 299 44.73 -18.20 39.32
C GLN A 299 45.76 -19.20 39.90
N GLN A 300 46.37 -20.20 39.24
CA GLN A 300 46.84 -20.49 37.86
C GLN A 300 47.32 -21.99 37.89
N PRO A 301 48.03 -22.60 36.90
CA PRO A 301 48.25 -22.29 35.48
C PRO A 301 48.07 -23.46 34.47
N GLN A 302 47.81 -23.07 33.21
CA GLN A 302 48.28 -23.64 31.92
C GLN A 302 48.02 -25.10 31.44
N GLN A 303 47.60 -25.14 30.17
CA GLN A 303 47.32 -26.22 29.19
C GLN A 303 48.52 -27.13 28.82
N PRO A 304 48.37 -28.22 27.99
CA PRO A 304 47.29 -28.57 27.03
C PRO A 304 46.69 -30.00 27.22
N SER A 305 45.67 -30.50 26.50
CA SER A 305 45.21 -30.24 25.10
C SER A 305 43.71 -30.55 24.83
N SER A 306 43.24 -30.10 23.67
CA SER A 306 42.07 -30.53 22.84
C SER A 306 41.38 -31.88 23.18
N ASP A 307 40.05 -32.06 23.06
CA ASP A 307 39.04 -31.26 22.34
C ASP A 307 37.58 -31.57 22.77
N ALA A 308 36.64 -30.76 22.25
CA ALA A 308 35.18 -31.00 22.15
C ALA A 308 34.25 -30.64 23.35
N GLU A 309 34.15 -29.34 23.67
CA GLU A 309 32.93 -28.79 24.31
C GLU A 309 31.80 -28.53 23.29
N ASN A 310 30.57 -28.76 23.74
CA ASN A 310 29.38 -28.83 22.89
C ASN A 310 28.74 -27.45 22.67
N ASN A 311 29.15 -26.76 21.59
CA ASN A 311 28.60 -25.45 21.21
C ASN A 311 27.09 -25.52 20.90
N ALA A 312 26.24 -24.96 21.76
CA ALA A 312 24.82 -24.84 21.50
C ALA A 312 24.55 -23.97 20.26
N SER A 313 24.03 -24.59 19.20
CA SER A 313 23.81 -23.94 17.90
C SER A 313 22.89 -22.71 18.02
N LYS A 314 23.39 -21.55 17.58
CA LYS A 314 22.63 -20.29 17.44
C LYS A 314 21.45 -20.41 16.47
N ASP A 315 21.50 -21.40 15.59
CA ASP A 315 20.41 -21.78 14.69
C ASP A 315 19.56 -22.92 15.28
N VAL A 316 18.24 -22.76 15.17
CA VAL A 316 17.24 -23.81 15.41
C VAL A 316 16.75 -24.39 14.09
N ASN A 317 16.57 -25.71 14.05
CA ASN A 317 15.87 -26.40 12.97
C ASN A 317 14.41 -26.61 13.37
N PHE A 318 13.47 -26.35 12.47
CA PHE A 318 12.04 -26.58 12.71
C PHE A 318 11.28 -26.83 11.40
N HIS A 319 10.01 -27.24 11.52
CA HIS A 319 9.12 -27.53 10.39
C HIS A 319 7.98 -26.50 10.36
N LEU A 320 7.34 -26.28 9.21
CA LEU A 320 6.22 -25.35 9.07
C LEU A 320 5.07 -25.99 8.31
N SER A 321 3.85 -25.90 8.85
CA SER A 321 2.63 -26.37 8.18
C SER A 321 1.69 -25.22 7.87
N LEU A 322 1.25 -25.14 6.61
CA LEU A 322 0.21 -24.20 6.18
C LEU A 322 -1.16 -24.86 6.30
N LEU A 323 -2.06 -24.22 7.05
CA LEU A 323 -3.40 -24.72 7.34
C LEU A 323 -4.47 -23.88 6.65
N GLU A 324 -5.59 -24.50 6.28
CA GLU A 324 -6.79 -23.79 5.87
C GLU A 324 -7.34 -22.93 7.01
N GLY A 325 -7.67 -21.67 6.74
CA GLY A 325 -8.10 -20.72 7.77
C GLY A 325 -9.40 -21.10 8.48
N ASP A 326 -10.31 -21.76 7.77
CA ASP A 326 -11.59 -22.27 8.23
C ASP A 326 -11.49 -23.71 8.78
N THR A 327 -11.08 -24.67 7.95
CA THR A 327 -11.13 -26.11 8.33
C THR A 327 -9.94 -26.58 9.17
N LYS A 328 -8.89 -25.75 9.31
CA LYS A 328 -7.60 -26.07 9.96
C LYS A 328 -6.84 -27.26 9.37
N LYS A 329 -7.29 -27.82 8.24
CA LYS A 329 -6.60 -28.92 7.56
C LYS A 329 -5.27 -28.47 6.95
N PRO A 330 -4.21 -29.29 6.99
CA PRO A 330 -2.96 -29.01 6.28
C PRO A 330 -3.16 -28.90 4.77
N ILE A 331 -2.40 -28.01 4.15
CA ILE A 331 -2.43 -27.72 2.72
C ILE A 331 -1.21 -28.34 2.06
N SER A 332 -1.41 -29.43 1.32
CA SER A 332 -0.36 -30.11 0.56
C SER A 332 0.08 -29.31 -0.67
N ASN A 333 1.35 -29.46 -1.07
CA ASN A 333 1.89 -28.96 -2.33
C ASN A 333 1.61 -27.46 -2.63
N VAL A 334 1.64 -26.58 -1.61
CA VAL A 334 1.44 -25.13 -1.81
C VAL A 334 2.76 -24.37 -1.76
N LYS A 335 3.02 -23.50 -2.75
CA LYS A 335 4.15 -22.57 -2.71
C LYS A 335 3.85 -21.35 -1.84
N PHE A 336 4.81 -20.99 -1.02
CA PHE A 336 4.82 -19.79 -0.18
C PHE A 336 6.23 -19.19 -0.16
N THR A 337 6.36 -17.98 0.39
CA THR A 337 7.65 -17.28 0.51
C THR A 337 7.92 -16.99 1.98
N LEU A 338 9.12 -17.33 2.44
CA LEU A 338 9.64 -16.86 3.72
C LEU A 338 10.51 -15.63 3.46
N VAL A 339 10.26 -14.54 4.19
CA VAL A 339 11.16 -13.38 4.24
C VAL A 339 11.92 -13.47 5.55
N TYR A 340 13.24 -13.65 5.45
CA TYR A 340 14.16 -13.81 6.58
C TYR A 340 15.34 -12.85 6.40
N LYS A 341 15.65 -12.04 7.42
CA LYS A 341 16.63 -10.94 7.32
C LYS A 341 16.43 -10.05 6.07
N GLY A 342 15.17 -9.77 5.74
CA GLY A 342 14.76 -9.00 4.54
C GLY A 342 14.85 -9.75 3.20
N LYS A 343 15.41 -10.96 3.14
CA LYS A 343 15.59 -11.74 1.91
C LYS A 343 14.40 -12.70 1.68
N PRO A 344 13.65 -12.60 0.57
CA PRO A 344 12.59 -13.54 0.24
C PRO A 344 13.13 -14.83 -0.38
N LYS A 345 12.72 -16.00 0.13
CA LYS A 345 13.00 -17.33 -0.43
C LYS A 345 11.70 -18.10 -0.62
N GLN A 346 11.52 -18.76 -1.76
CA GLN A 346 10.33 -19.58 -2.04
C GLN A 346 10.50 -21.00 -1.48
N HIS A 347 9.42 -21.53 -0.90
CA HIS A 347 9.31 -22.87 -0.35
C HIS A 347 8.01 -23.52 -0.84
N ILE A 348 7.92 -24.85 -0.75
CA ILE A 348 6.72 -25.63 -1.04
C ILE A 348 6.47 -26.61 0.12
N THR A 349 5.21 -26.85 0.47
CA THR A 349 4.84 -27.92 1.41
C THR A 349 4.82 -29.29 0.73
N ASN A 350 5.16 -30.34 1.48
CA ASN A 350 5.09 -31.74 1.03
C ASN A 350 3.63 -32.22 0.87
N THR A 351 3.44 -33.52 0.62
CA THR A 351 2.12 -34.17 0.49
C THR A 351 1.27 -34.13 1.77
N GLN A 352 1.89 -34.01 2.95
CA GLN A 352 1.22 -33.86 4.25
C GLN A 352 0.95 -32.38 4.61
N GLY A 353 1.37 -31.42 3.78
CA GLY A 353 1.20 -30.00 4.04
C GLY A 353 2.24 -29.40 5.00
N ILE A 354 3.44 -29.98 5.06
CA ILE A 354 4.57 -29.56 5.90
C ILE A 354 5.76 -29.19 5.01
N LYS A 355 6.44 -28.08 5.30
CA LYS A 355 7.82 -27.83 4.84
C LYS A 355 8.76 -28.15 6.00
N GLU A 356 9.55 -29.20 5.83
CA GLU A 356 10.54 -29.62 6.82
C GLU A 356 11.84 -28.80 6.75
N ASN A 357 12.66 -28.90 7.79
CA ASN A 357 14.04 -28.43 7.83
C ASN A 357 14.21 -26.95 7.43
N ILE A 358 13.51 -26.08 8.16
CA ILE A 358 13.73 -24.63 8.15
C ILE A 358 14.71 -24.32 9.26
N ILE A 359 15.91 -23.89 8.88
CA ILE A 359 16.98 -23.49 9.79
C ILE A 359 17.00 -21.96 9.87
N ALA A 360 17.00 -21.41 11.09
CA ALA A 360 17.11 -19.97 11.32
C ALA A 360 17.68 -19.63 12.71
N GLU A 361 18.28 -18.45 12.81
CA GLU A 361 18.95 -17.95 14.00
C GLU A 361 17.93 -17.45 15.04
N ILE A 362 18.16 -17.78 16.31
CA ILE A 362 17.33 -17.34 17.44
C ILE A 362 17.27 -15.80 17.51
N GLY A 363 16.09 -15.26 17.83
CA GLY A 363 15.83 -13.82 17.91
C GLY A 363 15.51 -13.14 16.56
N GLN A 364 15.79 -13.80 15.43
CA GLN A 364 15.44 -13.26 14.12
C GLN A 364 13.94 -13.39 13.81
N THR A 365 13.41 -12.46 13.02
CA THR A 365 12.01 -12.54 12.55
C THR A 365 11.90 -13.24 11.20
N ILE A 366 10.96 -14.18 11.10
CA ILE A 366 10.51 -14.78 9.84
C ILE A 366 9.10 -14.29 9.54
N GLN A 367 8.89 -13.81 8.31
CA GLN A 367 7.57 -13.48 7.78
C GLN A 367 7.17 -14.50 6.71
N ILE A 368 6.00 -15.12 6.89
CA ILE A 368 5.36 -15.98 5.90
C ILE A 368 4.52 -15.12 4.97
N CYS A 369 4.77 -15.23 3.68
CA CYS A 369 4.06 -14.54 2.61
C CYS A 369 3.46 -15.54 1.61
N MET A 370 2.27 -15.22 1.11
CA MET A 370 1.72 -15.85 -0.08
C MET A 370 1.99 -14.99 -1.31
N ALA A 371 1.99 -15.59 -2.50
CA ALA A 371 2.05 -14.82 -3.74
C ALA A 371 0.80 -13.93 -3.90
N GLY A 372 0.98 -12.72 -4.43
CA GLY A 372 -0.08 -11.80 -4.86
C GLY A 372 0.02 -11.48 -6.35
N GLU A 373 -0.56 -10.35 -6.77
CA GLU A 373 -0.41 -9.82 -8.13
C GLU A 373 0.83 -8.92 -8.20
N GLY A 374 1.97 -9.52 -8.53
CA GLY A 374 3.28 -8.84 -8.65
C GLY A 374 3.95 -8.45 -7.33
N ASN A 375 3.34 -8.78 -6.18
CA ASN A 375 3.88 -8.51 -4.83
C ASN A 375 3.64 -9.70 -3.91
N LEU A 376 4.36 -9.74 -2.78
CA LEU A 376 4.10 -10.69 -1.69
C LEU A 376 2.94 -10.21 -0.80
N GLN A 377 2.18 -11.16 -0.26
CA GLN A 377 1.09 -10.94 0.70
C GLN A 377 1.50 -11.48 2.07
N PRO A 378 1.92 -10.63 3.03
CA PRO A 378 2.24 -11.07 4.38
C PRO A 378 1.03 -11.69 5.08
N ILE A 379 1.19 -12.92 5.57
CA ILE A 379 0.14 -13.66 6.29
C ILE A 379 0.37 -13.62 7.80
N LYS A 380 1.62 -13.88 8.21
CA LYS A 380 2.02 -14.00 9.61
C LYS A 380 3.51 -13.70 9.72
N SER A 381 3.92 -13.11 10.83
CA SER A 381 5.33 -13.07 11.25
C SER A 381 5.46 -13.73 12.62
N PHE A 382 6.63 -14.30 12.90
CA PHE A 382 7.03 -14.80 14.21
C PHE A 382 8.53 -14.62 14.42
N THR A 383 8.94 -14.51 15.68
CA THR A 383 10.35 -14.52 16.08
C THR A 383 10.79 -15.96 16.31
N VAL A 384 11.98 -16.29 15.82
CA VAL A 384 12.60 -17.60 16.02
C VAL A 384 13.06 -17.72 17.48
N THR A 385 12.71 -18.80 18.15
CA THR A 385 13.06 -19.07 19.56
C THR A 385 13.53 -20.51 19.72
N GLU A 386 14.29 -20.78 20.77
CA GLU A 386 14.76 -22.14 21.11
C GLU A 386 13.61 -23.16 21.19
N SER A 387 12.45 -22.74 21.71
CA SER A 387 11.24 -23.55 21.80
C SER A 387 10.63 -23.99 20.46
N LEU A 388 11.20 -23.56 19.32
CA LEU A 388 10.79 -24.04 18.01
C LEU A 388 11.57 -25.28 17.56
N ARG A 389 12.69 -25.63 18.21
CA ARG A 389 13.57 -26.74 17.81
C ARG A 389 12.77 -28.04 17.66
N ASP A 390 12.86 -28.63 16.47
CA ASP A 390 12.18 -29.86 16.04
C ASP A 390 10.64 -29.84 16.16
N THR A 391 10.03 -28.64 16.26
CA THR A 391 8.57 -28.45 16.30
C THR A 391 7.97 -28.15 14.91
N VAL A 392 6.64 -28.22 14.81
CA VAL A 392 5.88 -27.82 13.60
C VAL A 392 5.13 -26.50 13.83
N VAL A 393 5.64 -25.40 13.26
CA VAL A 393 4.98 -24.08 13.26
C VAL A 393 3.75 -24.11 12.37
N LYS A 394 2.55 -24.03 12.96
CA LYS A 394 1.27 -24.05 12.25
C LYS A 394 0.79 -22.64 11.89
N VAL A 395 0.59 -22.35 10.60
CA VAL A 395 0.15 -21.03 10.10
C VAL A 395 -1.15 -21.17 9.32
N SER A 396 -2.24 -20.59 9.83
CA SER A 396 -3.53 -20.53 9.12
C SER A 396 -3.49 -19.50 7.99
N LEU A 397 -3.74 -19.91 6.75
CA LEU A 397 -3.99 -19.00 5.62
C LEU A 397 -5.42 -18.44 5.71
N PRO A 398 -5.64 -17.11 5.73
CA PRO A 398 -6.98 -16.54 5.85
C PRO A 398 -7.89 -16.95 4.69
N VAL A 399 -9.16 -17.27 5.00
CA VAL A 399 -10.22 -17.32 4.00
C VAL A 399 -10.76 -15.91 3.83
N HIS A 400 -10.49 -15.31 2.66
CA HIS A 400 -10.98 -13.98 2.32
C HIS A 400 -12.34 -14.08 1.62
N THR A 401 -13.24 -13.15 1.95
CA THR A 401 -14.55 -13.02 1.29
C THR A 401 -14.55 -11.72 0.50
N PHE A 402 -14.82 -11.80 -0.80
CA PHE A 402 -14.81 -10.66 -1.71
C PHE A 402 -15.94 -10.75 -2.73
N THR A 403 -16.33 -9.62 -3.29
CA THR A 403 -17.37 -9.51 -4.33
C THR A 403 -16.72 -9.48 -5.71
N ILE A 404 -17.28 -10.21 -6.67
CA ILE A 404 -17.00 -10.05 -8.09
C ILE A 404 -18.15 -9.23 -8.67
N THR A 405 -17.84 -8.14 -9.38
CA THR A 405 -18.79 -7.35 -10.17
C THR A 405 -18.59 -7.68 -11.64
N VAL A 406 -19.60 -8.25 -12.28
CA VAL A 406 -19.55 -8.65 -13.69
C VAL A 406 -20.17 -7.56 -14.56
N VAL A 407 -19.41 -7.07 -15.54
CA VAL A 407 -19.84 -6.03 -16.49
C VAL A 407 -19.65 -6.50 -17.93
N ASP A 408 -20.42 -5.96 -18.87
CA ASP A 408 -20.23 -6.19 -20.29
C ASP A 408 -19.05 -5.34 -20.85
N THR A 409 -18.72 -5.51 -22.13
CA THR A 409 -17.65 -4.75 -22.79
C THR A 409 -17.91 -3.24 -22.91
N LYS A 410 -19.10 -2.75 -22.55
CA LYS A 410 -19.46 -1.32 -22.45
C LYS A 410 -19.47 -0.83 -20.99
N GLY A 411 -19.16 -1.70 -20.03
CA GLY A 411 -19.16 -1.39 -18.59
C GLY A 411 -20.53 -1.51 -17.92
N LYS A 412 -21.58 -1.99 -18.62
CA LYS A 412 -22.92 -2.18 -18.05
C LYS A 412 -22.95 -3.44 -17.19
N ALA A 413 -23.58 -3.39 -16.02
CA ALA A 413 -23.75 -4.54 -15.13
C ALA A 413 -24.45 -5.72 -15.83
N VAL A 414 -23.88 -6.92 -15.68
CA VAL A 414 -24.46 -8.18 -16.20
C VAL A 414 -25.30 -8.82 -15.10
N SER A 415 -26.53 -8.31 -14.96
CA SER A 415 -27.45 -8.71 -13.91
C SER A 415 -28.04 -10.12 -14.09
N ASN A 416 -28.43 -10.77 -12.99
CA ASN A 416 -29.25 -11.99 -12.99
C ASN A 416 -28.73 -13.16 -13.86
N THR A 417 -27.42 -13.23 -14.08
CA THR A 417 -26.78 -14.15 -15.03
C THR A 417 -25.89 -15.15 -14.29
N GLU A 418 -25.86 -16.42 -14.73
CA GLU A 418 -25.24 -17.50 -13.96
C GLU A 418 -23.82 -17.85 -14.43
N PHE A 419 -22.84 -17.72 -13.52
CA PHE A 419 -21.43 -17.98 -13.77
C PHE A 419 -20.86 -19.03 -12.82
N SER A 420 -19.92 -19.83 -13.31
CA SER A 420 -19.19 -20.83 -12.53
C SER A 420 -17.92 -20.27 -11.91
N ILE A 421 -17.75 -20.53 -10.61
CA ILE A 421 -16.50 -20.35 -9.89
C ILE A 421 -15.79 -21.70 -9.77
N PHE A 422 -14.57 -21.78 -10.31
CA PHE A 422 -13.71 -22.95 -10.29
C PHE A 422 -12.67 -22.78 -9.18
N TYR A 423 -12.78 -23.53 -8.08
CA TYR A 423 -11.90 -23.35 -6.94
C TYR A 423 -11.53 -24.69 -6.30
N ARG A 424 -10.22 -24.95 -6.17
CA ARG A 424 -9.66 -26.18 -5.58
C ARG A 424 -10.32 -27.46 -6.12
N GLN A 425 -10.29 -27.61 -7.45
CA GLN A 425 -10.88 -28.74 -8.20
C GLN A 425 -12.41 -28.90 -8.07
N ARG A 426 -13.12 -27.93 -7.49
CA ARG A 426 -14.59 -27.90 -7.42
C ARG A 426 -15.13 -26.78 -8.30
N GLU A 427 -16.26 -27.02 -8.93
CA GLU A 427 -17.04 -26.01 -9.63
C GLU A 427 -18.26 -25.63 -8.77
N LYS A 428 -18.57 -24.34 -8.67
CA LYS A 428 -19.79 -23.84 -8.01
C LYS A 428 -20.45 -22.78 -8.87
N SER A 429 -21.70 -23.04 -9.26
CA SER A 429 -22.55 -22.07 -9.95
C SER A 429 -22.95 -20.92 -9.02
N LYS A 430 -22.98 -19.70 -9.56
CA LYS A 430 -23.38 -18.46 -8.85
C LYS A 430 -24.06 -17.49 -9.82
N LYS A 431 -25.27 -17.09 -9.49
CA LYS A 431 -26.00 -16.02 -10.18
C LYS A 431 -25.53 -14.65 -9.71
N THR A 432 -25.38 -13.69 -10.63
CA THR A 432 -25.21 -12.28 -10.29
C THR A 432 -26.52 -11.67 -9.80
N ASP A 433 -26.45 -10.67 -8.92
CA ASP A 433 -27.60 -9.85 -8.54
C ASP A 433 -27.92 -8.78 -9.61
N HIS A 434 -28.84 -7.87 -9.28
CA HIS A 434 -29.25 -6.76 -10.15
C HIS A 434 -28.13 -5.76 -10.50
N GLU A 435 -27.07 -5.66 -9.69
CA GLU A 435 -25.89 -4.82 -9.94
C GLU A 435 -24.75 -5.60 -10.62
N GLY A 436 -25.02 -6.84 -11.06
CA GLY A 436 -24.02 -7.72 -11.64
C GLY A 436 -23.05 -8.34 -10.62
N ARG A 437 -23.35 -8.28 -9.32
CA ARG A 437 -22.42 -8.67 -8.25
C ARG A 437 -22.66 -10.12 -7.80
N LEU A 438 -21.60 -10.81 -7.38
CA LEU A 438 -21.67 -12.10 -6.69
C LEU A 438 -20.53 -12.24 -5.65
N LYS A 439 -20.80 -12.89 -4.51
CA LYS A 439 -19.81 -13.07 -3.43
C LYS A 439 -19.03 -14.38 -3.57
N VAL A 440 -17.70 -14.33 -3.41
CA VAL A 440 -16.77 -15.46 -3.46
C VAL A 440 -15.98 -15.57 -2.15
N LYS A 441 -15.62 -16.80 -1.77
CA LYS A 441 -14.71 -17.09 -0.65
C LYS A 441 -13.53 -17.93 -1.16
N ALA A 442 -12.31 -17.53 -0.84
CA ALA A 442 -11.09 -18.27 -1.18
C ALA A 442 -9.95 -17.99 -0.19
N LEU A 443 -9.03 -18.94 -0.04
CA LEU A 443 -7.80 -18.76 0.73
C LEU A 443 -6.90 -17.68 0.07
N VAL A 444 -6.33 -16.79 0.88
CA VAL A 444 -5.41 -15.74 0.40
C VAL A 444 -4.24 -16.34 -0.36
N GLY A 445 -3.96 -15.77 -1.54
CA GLY A 445 -2.90 -16.20 -2.45
C GLY A 445 -3.25 -17.37 -3.37
N PHE A 446 -4.37 -18.07 -3.14
CA PHE A 446 -4.84 -19.13 -4.03
C PHE A 446 -5.42 -18.56 -5.32
N VAL A 447 -5.45 -19.39 -6.36
CA VAL A 447 -6.08 -19.05 -7.63
C VAL A 447 -7.50 -19.63 -7.69
N TYR A 448 -8.44 -18.84 -8.20
CA TYR A 448 -9.79 -19.26 -8.56
C TYR A 448 -10.04 -18.94 -10.04
N GLY A 449 -10.78 -19.81 -10.72
CA GLY A 449 -11.32 -19.57 -12.04
C GLY A 449 -12.71 -18.94 -11.97
N PHE A 450 -13.04 -18.12 -12.96
CA PHE A 450 -14.36 -17.56 -13.22
C PHE A 450 -14.74 -17.86 -14.68
N GLY A 451 -15.96 -18.31 -14.95
CA GLY A 451 -16.40 -18.56 -16.32
C GLY A 451 -17.82 -19.10 -16.47
N ASN A 452 -18.08 -19.79 -17.58
CA ASN A 452 -19.34 -20.51 -17.82
C ASN A 452 -19.22 -21.96 -17.31
N LYS A 453 -20.33 -22.70 -17.27
CA LYS A 453 -20.37 -24.10 -16.82
C LYS A 453 -19.33 -24.97 -17.53
N GLY A 454 -18.47 -25.67 -16.78
CA GLY A 454 -17.37 -26.48 -17.30
C GLY A 454 -16.25 -25.73 -18.04
N LYS A 455 -16.34 -24.39 -18.21
CA LYS A 455 -15.43 -23.60 -19.04
C LYS A 455 -14.97 -22.31 -18.33
N PRO A 456 -13.85 -22.35 -17.57
CA PRO A 456 -13.26 -21.14 -17.00
C PRO A 456 -12.82 -20.18 -18.11
N LEU A 457 -13.23 -18.91 -17.99
CA LEU A 457 -12.87 -17.82 -18.91
C LEU A 457 -11.58 -17.12 -18.45
N LEU A 458 -11.39 -17.02 -17.13
CA LEU A 458 -10.31 -16.28 -16.47
C LEU A 458 -9.88 -17.02 -15.21
N HIS A 459 -8.61 -16.88 -14.82
CA HIS A 459 -8.07 -17.33 -13.53
C HIS A 459 -7.44 -16.14 -12.79
N LEU A 460 -7.90 -15.86 -11.58
CA LEU A 460 -7.52 -14.71 -10.76
C LEU A 460 -6.97 -15.15 -9.40
N ARG A 461 -6.14 -14.30 -8.77
CA ARG A 461 -5.62 -14.56 -7.43
C ARG A 461 -6.49 -13.91 -6.36
N CYS A 462 -6.76 -14.66 -5.30
CA CYS A 462 -7.38 -14.12 -4.09
C CYS A 462 -6.37 -13.22 -3.37
N LEU A 463 -6.67 -11.93 -3.26
CA LEU A 463 -5.83 -10.95 -2.55
C LEU A 463 -6.53 -10.49 -1.27
N GLN A 464 -5.83 -10.50 -0.14
CA GLN A 464 -6.37 -10.11 1.17
C GLN A 464 -6.83 -8.64 1.20
N SER A 465 -6.17 -7.78 0.42
CA SER A 465 -6.44 -6.35 0.33
C SER A 465 -7.52 -5.98 -0.69
N VAL A 466 -8.16 -6.96 -1.36
CA VAL A 466 -9.14 -6.69 -2.42
C VAL A 466 -10.50 -7.26 -2.05
N SER A 467 -11.42 -6.39 -1.63
CA SER A 467 -12.81 -6.74 -1.30
C SER A 467 -13.74 -6.78 -2.50
N ILE A 468 -13.38 -6.13 -3.63
CA ILE A 468 -14.18 -6.08 -4.86
C ILE A 468 -13.27 -6.32 -6.09
N ARG A 469 -13.73 -7.16 -7.03
CA ARG A 469 -13.09 -7.43 -8.32
C ARG A 469 -14.07 -7.20 -9.47
N GLN A 470 -13.76 -6.29 -10.38
CA GLN A 470 -14.51 -6.20 -11.63
C GLN A 470 -14.03 -7.26 -12.63
N ILE A 471 -14.95 -7.91 -13.34
CA ILE A 471 -14.65 -8.79 -14.46
C ILE A 471 -15.51 -8.37 -15.65
N THR A 472 -14.85 -8.01 -16.75
CA THR A 472 -15.51 -7.70 -18.03
C THR A 472 -15.74 -8.99 -18.83
N VAL A 473 -16.97 -9.22 -19.27
CA VAL A 473 -17.36 -10.37 -20.10
C VAL A 473 -17.92 -9.89 -21.45
N ASN A 474 -17.79 -10.72 -22.49
CA ASN A 474 -18.35 -10.44 -23.80
C ASN A 474 -19.75 -11.06 -23.99
N GLN A 475 -20.47 -10.63 -25.03
CA GLN A 475 -21.83 -11.10 -25.30
C GLN A 475 -21.92 -12.63 -25.42
N LYS A 476 -20.92 -13.31 -26.01
CA LYS A 476 -20.89 -14.78 -26.08
C LYS A 476 -20.80 -15.45 -24.69
N ALA A 477 -20.03 -14.89 -23.76
CA ALA A 477 -19.97 -15.37 -22.38
C ALA A 477 -21.27 -15.13 -21.62
N ILE A 478 -21.99 -14.04 -21.92
CA ILE A 478 -23.31 -13.73 -21.36
C ILE A 478 -24.36 -14.71 -21.92
N GLN A 479 -24.41 -14.92 -23.23
CA GLN A 479 -25.30 -15.89 -23.89
C GLN A 479 -25.08 -17.32 -23.36
N ASN A 480 -23.82 -17.76 -23.25
CA ASN A 480 -23.47 -19.06 -22.66
C ASN A 480 -23.86 -19.20 -21.17
N ALA A 481 -24.07 -18.08 -20.46
CA ALA A 481 -24.53 -18.03 -19.07
C ALA A 481 -26.06 -17.87 -18.95
N GLN A 482 -26.74 -17.51 -20.04
CA GLN A 482 -28.19 -17.33 -20.12
C GLN A 482 -28.90 -18.52 -20.77
N GLY A 483 -28.23 -19.26 -21.64
CA GLY A 483 -28.75 -20.45 -22.36
C GLY A 483 -29.08 -21.68 -21.51
N ALA A 484 -29.31 -21.50 -20.20
CA ALA A 484 -29.93 -22.48 -19.31
C ALA A 484 -31.45 -22.26 -19.15
N LEU A 485 -32.02 -21.25 -19.82
CA LEU A 485 -33.46 -20.95 -19.85
C LEU A 485 -33.95 -20.71 -21.28
N GLY A 486 -34.90 -21.53 -21.73
CA GLY A 486 -35.83 -21.20 -22.83
C GLY A 486 -35.26 -21.22 -24.26
N THR A 487 -35.50 -22.33 -24.97
CA THR A 487 -35.43 -22.36 -26.44
C THR A 487 -36.51 -21.46 -27.05
N ASN A 488 -36.12 -20.34 -27.66
CA ASN A 488 -36.98 -19.62 -28.62
C ASN A 488 -36.51 -19.90 -30.06
N SER A 489 -37.38 -20.61 -30.77
CA SER A 489 -37.18 -21.26 -32.06
C SER A 489 -37.26 -20.29 -33.24
N ILE A 490 -36.13 -19.66 -33.61
CA ILE A 490 -35.92 -19.13 -34.98
C ILE A 490 -34.52 -19.48 -35.50
N THR A 491 -33.45 -19.31 -34.69
CA THR A 491 -32.07 -19.44 -35.17
C THR A 491 -31.62 -20.89 -35.44
N ALA A 492 -32.17 -21.88 -34.74
CA ALA A 492 -31.77 -23.29 -34.90
C ALA A 492 -32.09 -23.85 -36.30
N VAL A 493 -33.15 -23.36 -36.95
CA VAL A 493 -33.52 -23.75 -38.31
C VAL A 493 -32.55 -23.17 -39.34
N ALA A 494 -32.10 -21.92 -39.11
CA ALA A 494 -31.12 -21.27 -39.97
C ALA A 494 -29.75 -21.98 -39.93
N GLU A 495 -29.30 -22.40 -38.75
CA GLU A 495 -28.04 -23.15 -38.62
C GLU A 495 -28.12 -24.55 -39.26
N MET A 496 -29.25 -25.25 -39.16
CA MET A 496 -29.49 -26.53 -39.85
C MET A 496 -29.44 -26.41 -41.38
N VAL A 497 -30.04 -25.37 -41.95
CA VAL A 497 -30.01 -25.12 -43.40
C VAL A 497 -28.59 -24.80 -43.88
N THR A 498 -27.79 -24.04 -43.12
CA THR A 498 -26.37 -23.79 -43.47
C THR A 498 -25.45 -25.00 -43.30
N GLN A 499 -25.74 -25.92 -42.36
CA GLN A 499 -24.99 -27.18 -42.27
C GLN A 499 -25.32 -28.16 -43.39
N ALA A 500 -26.57 -28.21 -43.85
CA ALA A 500 -26.96 -29.02 -45.02
C ALA A 500 -26.37 -28.51 -46.35
N ALA A 501 -26.20 -27.19 -46.50
CA ALA A 501 -25.55 -26.60 -47.68
C ALA A 501 -24.02 -26.83 -47.72
N SER A 502 -23.38 -27.10 -46.57
CA SER A 502 -21.93 -27.22 -46.46
C SER A 502 -21.39 -28.65 -46.69
N SER A 503 -22.26 -29.64 -46.91
CA SER A 503 -21.87 -31.04 -47.18
C SER A 503 -21.85 -31.42 -48.68
N VAL A 504 -22.09 -30.47 -49.59
CA VAL A 504 -22.25 -30.76 -51.05
C VAL A 504 -21.29 -29.95 -51.94
N VAL A 505 -20.10 -29.57 -51.44
CA VAL A 505 -18.96 -29.15 -52.28
C VAL A 505 -17.66 -29.66 -51.66
N GLY A 506 -17.07 -30.74 -52.21
CA GLY A 506 -15.80 -31.26 -51.68
C GLY A 506 -15.39 -32.71 -51.98
N GLN A 507 -16.10 -33.44 -52.85
CA GLN A 507 -15.65 -34.75 -53.35
C GLN A 507 -15.82 -34.89 -54.87
N VAL A 508 -14.78 -34.53 -55.64
CA VAL A 508 -14.54 -35.12 -56.98
C VAL A 508 -13.03 -35.15 -57.24
N LEU A 509 -12.52 -36.25 -57.83
CA LEU A 509 -11.14 -36.49 -58.30
C LEU A 509 -10.10 -36.67 -57.16
N LYS A 510 -9.35 -37.77 -56.99
CA LYS A 510 -8.85 -38.83 -57.91
C LYS A 510 -8.78 -40.24 -57.21
N PRO A 511 -8.40 -41.36 -57.89
CA PRO A 511 -9.14 -42.64 -57.76
C PRO A 511 -8.56 -43.75 -56.84
N LYS A 512 -9.43 -44.75 -56.56
CA LYS A 512 -9.25 -46.23 -56.42
C LYS A 512 -7.80 -46.76 -56.43
N ASN A 513 -7.32 -47.68 -55.58
CA ASN A 513 -7.93 -48.77 -54.74
C ASN A 513 -6.88 -49.16 -53.62
N ASN A 514 -7.00 -50.15 -52.70
CA ASN A 514 -7.98 -51.23 -52.44
C ASN A 514 -8.01 -51.69 -50.93
N THR A 515 -8.70 -52.81 -50.66
CA THR A 515 -8.62 -53.75 -49.51
C THR A 515 -7.20 -54.12 -49.03
N ALA A 516 -6.90 -54.43 -47.74
CA ALA A 516 -7.53 -55.46 -46.90
C ALA A 516 -7.19 -55.38 -45.37
N GLN A 517 -7.88 -56.21 -44.60
CA GLN A 517 -7.76 -56.53 -43.15
C GLN A 517 -6.30 -56.71 -42.65
N ASN A 518 -5.91 -56.41 -41.40
CA ASN A 518 -6.24 -57.25 -40.22
C ASN A 518 -5.74 -56.67 -38.85
N LYS A 519 -6.42 -57.09 -37.76
CA LYS A 519 -5.95 -57.13 -36.34
C LYS A 519 -5.00 -58.36 -36.14
N PRO A 520 -4.41 -58.73 -34.96
CA PRO A 520 -4.64 -58.26 -33.57
C PRO A 520 -3.41 -58.10 -32.62
N HIS A 521 -3.65 -57.39 -31.50
CA HIS A 521 -3.43 -57.82 -30.09
C HIS A 521 -2.37 -58.91 -29.74
N LYS A 522 -1.37 -58.59 -28.88
CA LYS A 522 -1.21 -59.05 -27.46
C LYS A 522 0.17 -58.76 -26.82
N GLN A 523 0.17 -58.63 -25.48
CA GLN A 523 1.32 -58.69 -24.54
C GLN A 523 1.73 -60.18 -24.25
N PRO A 524 2.59 -60.50 -23.26
CA PRO A 524 4.00 -60.11 -22.99
C PRO A 524 4.91 -61.33 -22.63
N SER A 525 6.25 -61.16 -22.52
CA SER A 525 7.10 -62.06 -21.70
C SER A 525 8.52 -61.50 -21.41
N LYS A 526 9.27 -62.18 -20.52
CA LYS A 526 10.47 -61.73 -19.77
C LYS A 526 11.79 -62.43 -20.20
N GLN A 527 12.93 -61.75 -19.94
CA GLN A 527 14.27 -62.29 -19.59
C GLN A 527 14.99 -63.17 -20.67
N THR A 528 16.32 -63.35 -20.72
CA THR A 528 17.39 -63.39 -19.69
C THR A 528 18.79 -63.00 -20.23
N ASP A 529 19.60 -62.35 -19.38
CA ASP A 529 21.06 -62.44 -19.11
C ASP A 529 22.13 -62.85 -20.15
N LYS A 530 23.25 -62.07 -20.17
CA LYS A 530 24.61 -62.55 -19.78
C LYS A 530 25.60 -61.40 -19.51
N GLN A 531 26.62 -61.66 -18.66
CA GLN A 531 27.49 -60.64 -18.03
C GLN A 531 28.89 -60.47 -18.65
N ALA A 532 29.35 -59.21 -18.64
CA ALA A 532 30.74 -58.75 -18.41
C ALA A 532 30.70 -57.21 -18.11
N SER A 533 31.54 -56.59 -17.25
CA SER A 533 32.44 -57.10 -16.21
C SER A 533 32.68 -56.06 -15.07
N LYS A 534 33.90 -55.92 -14.55
CA LYS A 534 34.39 -55.12 -13.38
C LYS A 534 35.04 -53.79 -13.83
N GLN A 535 35.23 -52.69 -13.06
CA GLN A 535 34.82 -52.09 -11.76
C GLN A 535 35.50 -50.68 -11.69
N PRO A 536 35.36 -49.82 -10.66
CA PRO A 536 34.15 -49.26 -10.02
C PRO A 536 34.18 -47.70 -9.95
N GLU A 537 33.02 -47.02 -9.99
CA GLU A 537 32.94 -45.59 -9.60
C GLU A 537 31.72 -45.30 -8.73
N LYS A 538 31.80 -44.27 -7.87
CA LYS A 538 30.84 -43.98 -6.78
C LYS A 538 29.42 -43.70 -7.29
N PRO A 539 28.36 -44.14 -6.58
CA PRO A 539 26.98 -43.87 -6.99
C PRO A 539 26.63 -42.38 -6.88
N ARG A 540 26.33 -41.75 -8.02
CA ARG A 540 25.65 -40.45 -8.04
C ARG A 540 24.23 -40.61 -7.50
N GLN A 541 23.86 -39.78 -6.53
CA GLN A 541 22.51 -39.69 -6.00
C GLN A 541 21.51 -39.32 -7.11
N SER A 542 20.34 -39.95 -7.10
CA SER A 542 19.22 -39.62 -7.98
C SER A 542 18.65 -38.23 -7.68
N GLU A 543 18.30 -37.48 -8.73
CA GLU A 543 17.65 -36.18 -8.55
C GLU A 543 16.31 -36.31 -7.82
N PRO A 544 15.95 -35.38 -6.91
CA PRO A 544 14.70 -35.44 -6.17
C PRO A 544 13.48 -35.13 -7.06
N ILE A 545 12.41 -35.91 -6.86
CA ILE A 545 11.12 -35.75 -7.54
C ILE A 545 10.58 -34.32 -7.34
N LYS A 546 10.41 -33.56 -8.44
CA LYS A 546 9.90 -32.18 -8.42
C LYS A 546 8.41 -32.15 -8.03
N GLN A 547 8.14 -31.88 -6.74
CA GLN A 547 6.78 -31.66 -6.22
C GLN A 547 6.08 -30.51 -6.98
N MET A 548 4.90 -30.78 -7.54
CA MET A 548 4.14 -29.81 -8.33
C MET A 548 3.08 -29.09 -7.51
N ASN A 549 3.02 -27.76 -7.62
CA ASN A 549 1.99 -26.97 -6.94
C ASN A 549 0.64 -27.07 -7.67
N THR A 550 -0.40 -27.51 -6.95
CA THR A 550 -1.75 -27.78 -7.49
C THR A 550 -2.78 -26.68 -7.18
N HIS A 551 -2.37 -25.61 -6.49
CA HIS A 551 -3.26 -24.56 -5.97
C HIS A 551 -3.02 -23.19 -6.61
N THR A 552 -1.85 -22.98 -7.22
CA THR A 552 -1.53 -21.76 -7.95
C THR A 552 -0.88 -21.99 -9.31
N GLU A 553 -0.64 -23.24 -9.70
CA GLU A 553 0.08 -23.66 -10.92
C GLU A 553 -0.60 -24.90 -11.55
N LYS A 554 -0.34 -25.13 -12.85
CA LYS A 554 -0.64 -26.35 -13.58
C LYS A 554 0.54 -26.66 -14.49
N ASN A 555 1.09 -27.87 -14.38
CA ASN A 555 2.30 -28.31 -15.11
C ASN A 555 3.47 -27.33 -14.95
N GLY A 556 3.70 -26.81 -13.73
CA GLY A 556 4.75 -25.85 -13.41
C GLY A 556 4.52 -24.40 -13.90
N LYS A 557 3.45 -24.14 -14.67
CA LYS A 557 3.08 -22.78 -15.11
C LYS A 557 2.03 -22.18 -14.17
N PRO A 558 2.13 -20.89 -13.76
CA PRO A 558 1.09 -20.22 -12.97
C PRO A 558 -0.31 -20.35 -13.59
N LEU A 559 -1.30 -20.74 -12.76
CA LEU A 559 -2.72 -20.73 -13.14
C LEU A 559 -3.22 -19.32 -13.42
N THR A 560 -2.64 -18.33 -12.73
CA THR A 560 -2.84 -16.90 -13.01
C THR A 560 -1.87 -16.45 -14.07
N VAL A 561 -2.38 -15.92 -15.18
CA VAL A 561 -1.56 -15.10 -16.07
C VAL A 561 -1.35 -13.76 -15.36
N VAL A 562 -0.13 -13.50 -14.87
CA VAL A 562 0.22 -12.18 -14.35
C VAL A 562 0.16 -11.20 -15.52
N GLY A 563 -0.80 -10.27 -15.48
CA GLY A 563 -0.91 -9.22 -16.50
C GLY A 563 -1.27 -9.73 -17.90
N ASN A 564 -2.36 -10.49 -18.04
CA ASN A 564 -3.18 -10.43 -19.25
C ASN A 564 -4.65 -10.71 -18.90
N GLU A 565 -5.42 -9.64 -18.75
CA GLU A 565 -6.79 -9.65 -19.25
C GLU A 565 -6.78 -10.11 -20.72
N LYS A 566 -7.87 -10.70 -21.21
CA LYS A 566 -8.06 -10.87 -22.66
C LYS A 566 -8.32 -9.50 -23.31
N LYS A 567 -7.24 -8.74 -23.44
CA LYS A 567 -7.11 -7.65 -24.41
C LYS A 567 -7.22 -8.24 -25.81
N SER A 568 -7.70 -7.46 -26.78
CA SER A 568 -7.85 -7.89 -28.17
C SER A 568 -6.52 -8.34 -28.78
N GLU A 569 -6.57 -9.17 -29.83
CA GLU A 569 -5.39 -9.51 -30.64
C GLU A 569 -4.62 -8.24 -31.08
N ALA A 570 -5.34 -7.16 -31.41
CA ALA A 570 -4.77 -5.86 -31.79
C ALA A 570 -3.89 -5.26 -30.68
N ASP A 571 -4.37 -5.27 -29.44
CA ASP A 571 -3.65 -4.77 -28.26
C ASP A 571 -2.35 -5.55 -28.01
N LYS A 572 -2.37 -6.88 -28.23
CA LYS A 572 -1.18 -7.73 -28.08
C LYS A 572 -0.16 -7.46 -29.19
N LYS A 573 -0.64 -7.28 -30.43
CA LYS A 573 0.18 -6.94 -31.61
C LYS A 573 0.83 -5.55 -31.48
N GLN A 574 0.19 -4.59 -30.79
CA GLN A 574 0.74 -3.25 -30.56
C GLN A 574 1.91 -3.22 -29.54
N ARG A 575 2.01 -4.20 -28.64
CA ARG A 575 3.02 -4.26 -27.56
C ARG A 575 4.19 -5.20 -27.83
N GLU A 576 4.19 -5.91 -28.94
CA GLU A 576 5.27 -6.81 -29.31
C GLU A 576 6.58 -6.01 -29.50
N GLY A 577 7.64 -6.40 -28.76
CA GLY A 577 8.92 -5.68 -28.74
C GLY A 577 9.05 -4.51 -27.75
N GLN A 578 8.02 -4.19 -26.93
CA GLN A 578 8.12 -3.13 -25.91
C GLN A 578 8.69 -3.63 -24.57
N LEU A 579 9.49 -2.80 -23.89
CA LEU A 579 10.02 -3.04 -22.55
C LEU A 579 9.23 -2.23 -21.49
N PRO A 580 8.91 -2.79 -20.31
CA PRO A 580 8.16 -2.08 -19.27
C PRO A 580 8.78 -0.74 -18.85
N SER A 581 7.95 0.25 -18.52
CA SER A 581 8.42 1.48 -17.88
C SER A 581 9.11 1.20 -16.53
N GLY A 582 10.16 1.97 -16.22
CA GLY A 582 11.06 1.71 -15.10
C GLY A 582 12.35 2.54 -15.17
N VAL A 583 13.15 2.51 -14.10
CA VAL A 583 14.35 3.35 -13.94
C VAL A 583 15.45 3.11 -14.99
N GLU A 584 15.46 1.95 -15.65
CA GLU A 584 16.42 1.66 -16.72
C GLU A 584 16.32 2.66 -17.89
N TRP A 585 15.11 3.19 -18.16
CA TRP A 585 14.88 4.20 -19.19
C TRP A 585 15.56 5.55 -18.91
N VAL A 586 15.91 5.84 -17.65
CA VAL A 586 16.54 7.11 -17.24
C VAL A 586 17.94 7.28 -17.85
N LYS A 587 18.65 6.16 -18.07
CA LYS A 587 20.00 6.11 -18.65
C LYS A 587 20.02 5.90 -20.16
N LYS A 588 18.91 5.41 -20.75
CA LYS A 588 18.82 5.02 -22.17
C LYS A 588 18.99 6.21 -23.14
N PHE A 589 18.50 7.39 -22.75
CA PHE A 589 18.66 8.64 -23.50
C PHE A 589 19.21 9.72 -22.57
N PRO A 590 20.54 9.96 -22.54
CA PRO A 590 21.16 10.95 -21.66
C PRO A 590 20.92 12.41 -22.14
N ASP A 591 21.04 13.37 -21.22
CA ASP A 591 21.23 14.78 -21.59
C ASP A 591 22.67 15.00 -22.10
N ASN A 592 22.88 16.07 -22.86
CA ASN A 592 24.20 16.50 -23.32
C ASN A 592 24.44 17.97 -22.93
N ALA A 593 25.58 18.27 -22.30
CA ALA A 593 25.99 19.60 -21.83
C ALA A 593 27.05 20.29 -22.70
N ARG A 594 27.39 19.73 -23.87
CA ARG A 594 28.34 20.32 -24.82
C ARG A 594 27.81 21.64 -25.38
N PHE A 595 28.52 22.73 -25.09
CA PHE A 595 28.22 24.08 -25.60
C PHE A 595 28.10 24.14 -27.13
N GLU A 596 28.93 23.37 -27.85
CA GLU A 596 28.99 23.42 -29.31
C GLU A 596 27.70 22.97 -30.00
N ASP A 597 26.84 22.21 -29.32
CA ASP A 597 25.57 21.69 -29.85
C ASP A 597 24.39 22.68 -29.71
N LEU A 598 24.64 23.89 -29.19
CA LEU A 598 23.73 25.04 -29.36
C LEU A 598 23.59 25.40 -30.84
N ARG A 599 22.42 25.94 -31.23
CA ARG A 599 22.18 26.43 -32.60
C ARG A 599 22.23 27.94 -32.70
N GLU A 600 22.65 28.43 -33.86
CA GLU A 600 22.60 29.86 -34.17
C GLU A 600 21.15 30.36 -34.33
N PRO A 601 20.88 31.64 -34.01
CA PRO A 601 21.79 32.65 -33.47
C PRO A 601 22.00 32.55 -31.95
N PHE A 602 21.33 31.62 -31.26
CA PHE A 602 21.37 31.52 -29.80
C PHE A 602 22.76 31.12 -29.27
N LYS A 603 23.48 30.25 -29.98
CA LYS A 603 24.89 29.92 -29.69
C LYS A 603 25.78 31.16 -29.63
N SER A 604 25.77 32.02 -30.65
CA SER A 604 26.56 33.27 -30.64
C SER A 604 26.16 34.20 -29.51
N ASN A 605 24.85 34.33 -29.26
CA ASN A 605 24.33 35.15 -28.16
C ASN A 605 24.83 34.66 -26.78
N VAL A 606 24.74 33.36 -26.52
CA VAL A 606 25.24 32.77 -25.26
C VAL A 606 26.77 32.88 -25.19
N LYS A 607 27.51 32.74 -26.30
CA LYS A 607 28.97 32.94 -26.32
C LYS A 607 29.38 34.33 -25.83
N LEU A 608 28.68 35.37 -26.29
CA LEU A 608 28.91 36.76 -25.86
C LEU A 608 28.55 36.96 -24.38
N PHE A 609 27.43 36.42 -23.92
CA PHE A 609 27.03 36.49 -22.51
C PHE A 609 28.03 35.77 -21.59
N LEU A 610 28.46 34.56 -21.94
CA LEU A 610 29.47 33.80 -21.19
C LEU A 610 30.82 34.53 -21.14
N ALA A 611 31.20 35.26 -22.20
CA ALA A 611 32.40 36.08 -22.20
C ALA A 611 32.31 37.24 -21.18
N ALA A 612 31.17 37.95 -21.13
CA ALA A 612 30.93 39.01 -20.16
C ALA A 612 30.89 38.49 -18.71
N LEU A 613 30.29 37.32 -18.49
CA LEU A 613 30.31 36.65 -17.18
C LEU A 613 31.74 36.26 -16.76
N LYS A 614 32.54 35.73 -17.69
CA LYS A 614 33.95 35.38 -17.44
C LYS A 614 34.79 36.62 -17.12
N GLU A 615 34.61 37.71 -17.86
CA GLU A 615 35.29 38.99 -17.59
C GLU A 615 34.97 39.53 -16.19
N ALA A 616 33.71 39.40 -15.75
CA ALA A 616 33.27 39.75 -14.40
C ALA A 616 33.77 38.80 -13.28
N GLY A 617 34.52 37.75 -13.62
CA GLY A 617 34.96 36.73 -12.68
C GLY A 617 33.82 35.90 -12.08
N ILE A 618 32.79 35.60 -12.88
CA ILE A 618 31.71 34.67 -12.55
C ILE A 618 32.04 33.30 -13.17
N SER A 619 32.03 32.25 -12.36
CA SER A 619 32.16 30.87 -12.86
C SER A 619 30.81 30.36 -13.35
N VAL A 620 30.80 29.68 -14.49
CA VAL A 620 29.59 29.11 -15.09
C VAL A 620 29.74 27.59 -15.23
N ARG A 621 28.75 26.84 -14.75
CA ARG A 621 28.65 25.39 -14.96
C ARG A 621 27.46 25.09 -15.86
N ILE A 622 27.74 24.51 -17.03
CA ILE A 622 26.72 24.05 -17.97
C ILE A 622 26.22 22.67 -17.52
N ASN A 623 24.92 22.54 -17.29
CA ASN A 623 24.27 21.32 -16.78
C ASN A 623 23.52 20.58 -17.91
N SER A 624 22.91 21.29 -18.86
CA SER A 624 22.31 20.71 -20.07
C SER A 624 22.25 21.72 -21.21
N VAL A 625 22.40 21.23 -22.44
CA VAL A 625 22.25 21.98 -23.71
C VAL A 625 21.21 21.25 -24.56
N ILE A 626 21.54 20.05 -25.02
CA ILE A 626 20.62 19.19 -25.76
C ILE A 626 19.97 18.19 -24.82
N ARG A 627 18.63 18.24 -24.80
CA ARG A 627 17.77 17.21 -24.23
C ARG A 627 17.12 16.45 -25.39
N PRO A 628 17.44 15.18 -25.64
CA PRO A 628 16.82 14.42 -26.72
C PRO A 628 15.28 14.41 -26.59
N PRO A 629 14.51 14.45 -27.70
CA PRO A 629 13.06 14.38 -27.63
C PRO A 629 12.55 13.11 -26.95
N GLN A 630 13.25 11.96 -27.10
CA GLN A 630 12.98 10.71 -26.39
C GLN A 630 13.06 10.89 -24.87
N ARG A 631 14.08 11.60 -24.38
CA ARG A 631 14.28 11.90 -22.96
C ARG A 631 13.17 12.81 -22.45
N SER A 632 12.80 13.81 -23.25
CA SER A 632 11.69 14.74 -22.93
C SER A 632 10.35 14.02 -22.86
N TYR A 633 10.07 13.12 -23.81
CA TYR A 633 8.91 12.24 -23.82
C TYR A 633 8.83 11.39 -22.54
N LEU A 634 9.94 10.77 -22.15
CA LEU A 634 10.02 10.00 -20.91
C LEU A 634 9.79 10.86 -19.67
N MET A 635 10.44 12.03 -19.56
CA MET A 635 10.27 12.95 -18.42
C MET A 635 8.83 13.50 -18.34
N TYR A 636 8.26 13.95 -19.46
CA TYR A 636 6.92 14.52 -19.57
C TYR A 636 5.84 13.53 -19.13
N TYR A 637 5.80 12.34 -19.75
CA TYR A 637 4.80 11.35 -19.39
C TYR A 637 5.03 10.75 -18.00
N THR A 638 6.28 10.65 -17.55
CA THR A 638 6.58 10.29 -16.15
C THR A 638 5.95 11.27 -15.17
N ALA A 639 6.16 12.58 -15.35
CA ALA A 639 5.57 13.60 -14.49
C ALA A 639 4.03 13.52 -14.48
N ARG A 640 3.40 13.42 -15.67
CA ARG A 640 1.94 13.36 -15.81
C ARG A 640 1.30 12.07 -15.30
N ILE A 641 1.99 10.93 -15.35
CA ILE A 641 1.52 9.69 -14.71
C ILE A 641 1.54 9.84 -13.18
N VAL A 642 2.54 10.56 -12.63
CA VAL A 642 2.70 10.78 -11.19
C VAL A 642 1.71 11.81 -10.66
N SER A 643 1.47 12.92 -11.37
CA SER A 643 0.43 13.91 -11.02
C SER A 643 -0.99 13.39 -11.28
N GLY A 644 -1.14 12.36 -12.12
CA GLY A 644 -2.43 11.76 -12.49
C GLY A 644 -3.07 12.34 -13.76
N GLU A 645 -2.45 13.39 -14.33
CA GLU A 645 -2.87 14.06 -15.57
C GLU A 645 -2.79 13.20 -16.84
N SER A 646 -2.13 12.04 -16.81
CA SER A 646 -2.08 11.09 -17.92
C SER A 646 -2.32 9.65 -17.46
N ASN A 647 -3.25 8.96 -18.13
CA ASN A 647 -3.48 7.53 -17.95
C ASN A 647 -2.44 6.71 -18.74
N PRO A 648 -1.68 5.78 -18.13
CA PRO A 648 -0.70 4.97 -18.85
C PRO A 648 -1.24 4.19 -20.05
N MET A 649 -2.54 3.88 -20.08
CA MET A 649 -3.21 3.23 -21.23
C MET A 649 -3.42 4.14 -22.45
N ARG A 650 -3.25 5.45 -22.32
CA ARG A 650 -3.59 6.46 -23.35
C ARG A 650 -2.40 7.33 -23.77
N ILE A 651 -1.18 6.92 -23.44
CA ILE A 651 0.02 7.65 -23.84
C ILE A 651 0.34 7.29 -25.30
N PRO A 652 0.44 8.26 -26.22
CA PRO A 652 0.84 8.00 -27.61
C PRO A 652 2.25 7.43 -27.66
N ARG A 653 2.59 6.62 -28.66
CA ARG A 653 3.97 6.16 -28.84
C ARG A 653 4.85 7.33 -29.26
N PHE A 654 6.14 7.25 -28.97
CA PHE A 654 7.08 8.28 -29.42
C PHE A 654 7.14 8.38 -30.96
N LYS A 655 7.10 7.23 -31.67
CA LYS A 655 6.97 7.20 -33.14
C LYS A 655 5.70 7.81 -33.73
N ASP A 656 4.64 8.03 -32.94
CA ASP A 656 3.39 8.63 -33.43
C ASP A 656 3.52 10.16 -33.64
N TYR A 657 4.55 10.78 -33.06
CA TYR A 657 4.89 12.19 -33.31
C TYR A 657 5.49 12.35 -34.71
N LYS A 658 4.95 13.25 -35.53
CA LYS A 658 5.43 13.52 -36.90
C LYS A 658 6.94 13.84 -36.94
N GLN A 659 7.44 14.51 -35.91
CA GLN A 659 8.84 14.89 -35.74
C GLN A 659 9.78 13.71 -35.40
N ALA A 660 9.24 12.53 -35.07
CA ALA A 660 10.01 11.33 -34.66
C ALA A 660 10.34 10.38 -35.83
N ALA A 661 10.00 10.72 -37.08
CA ALA A 661 10.16 9.86 -38.25
C ALA A 661 11.54 9.19 -38.33
N ASN A 662 12.61 9.98 -38.20
CA ASN A 662 14.01 9.53 -38.31
C ASN A 662 14.69 9.25 -36.96
N ALA A 663 13.95 9.26 -35.84
CA ALA A 663 14.50 9.08 -34.49
C ALA A 663 14.45 7.60 -34.02
N GLU A 664 15.35 7.21 -33.11
CA GLU A 664 15.23 5.93 -32.37
C GLU A 664 13.90 5.93 -31.58
N ASP A 665 13.11 4.86 -31.67
CA ASP A 665 11.83 4.75 -30.94
C ASP A 665 12.05 4.55 -29.45
N VAL A 666 11.13 5.10 -28.65
CA VAL A 666 11.01 4.78 -27.23
C VAL A 666 10.02 3.63 -27.12
N ASN A 667 10.52 2.40 -27.29
CA ASN A 667 9.77 1.14 -27.17
C ASN A 667 9.36 0.83 -25.71
N ILE A 668 8.77 1.81 -25.01
CA ILE A 668 8.33 1.72 -23.61
C ILE A 668 6.88 1.26 -23.53
N ASP A 669 6.64 0.23 -22.73
CA ASP A 669 5.31 -0.11 -22.25
C ASP A 669 5.04 0.66 -20.95
N TRP A 670 4.41 1.82 -21.11
CA TRP A 670 3.93 2.64 -20.00
C TRP A 670 2.96 1.90 -19.08
N THR A 671 2.28 0.85 -19.56
CA THR A 671 1.30 0.10 -18.77
C THR A 671 1.92 -0.99 -17.90
N CYS A 672 3.21 -1.34 -18.10
CA CYS A 672 3.88 -2.46 -17.46
C CYS A 672 3.09 -3.79 -17.57
N GLY A 673 2.76 -4.21 -18.79
CA GLY A 673 1.94 -5.39 -19.07
C GLY A 673 0.47 -5.22 -18.66
N GLY A 674 -0.05 -3.99 -18.72
CA GLY A 674 -1.37 -3.63 -18.19
C GLY A 674 -1.43 -3.42 -16.66
N ASN A 675 -0.33 -3.59 -15.92
CA ASN A 675 -0.28 -3.33 -14.49
C ASN A 675 -0.12 -1.83 -14.18
N ILE A 676 -1.24 -1.09 -14.25
CA ILE A 676 -1.30 0.36 -13.99
C ILE A 676 -0.78 0.77 -12.60
N ARG A 677 -0.85 -0.12 -11.60
CA ARG A 677 -0.27 0.14 -10.27
C ARG A 677 1.25 0.11 -10.31
N LEU A 678 1.83 -0.87 -11.01
CA LEU A 678 3.28 -0.95 -11.24
C LEU A 678 3.77 0.20 -12.11
N ALA A 679 3.03 0.56 -13.16
CA ALA A 679 3.30 1.73 -14.00
C ALA A 679 3.44 3.02 -13.18
N ARG A 680 2.46 3.32 -12.32
CA ARG A 680 2.52 4.50 -11.43
C ARG A 680 3.69 4.45 -10.45
N ALA A 681 3.96 3.29 -9.85
CA ALA A 681 5.11 3.12 -8.94
C ALA A 681 6.47 3.24 -9.65
N ASN A 682 6.56 2.81 -10.91
CA ASN A 682 7.77 2.93 -11.72
C ASN A 682 7.96 4.37 -12.23
N ALA A 683 6.88 5.05 -12.62
CA ALA A 683 6.90 6.48 -12.94
C ALA A 683 7.35 7.32 -11.73
N GLN A 684 6.90 7.03 -10.50
CA GLN A 684 7.41 7.71 -9.29
C GLN A 684 8.94 7.57 -9.14
N LYS A 685 9.48 6.36 -9.36
CA LYS A 685 10.93 6.12 -9.31
C LYS A 685 11.67 6.82 -10.45
N MET A 686 11.12 6.82 -11.66
CA MET A 686 11.68 7.57 -12.80
C MET A 686 11.69 9.07 -12.53
N LYS A 687 10.62 9.63 -11.96
CA LYS A 687 10.53 11.07 -11.60
C LYS A 687 11.66 11.46 -10.64
N ALA A 688 11.84 10.67 -9.59
CA ALA A 688 12.93 10.85 -8.62
C ALA A 688 14.32 10.71 -9.27
N ALA A 689 14.52 9.70 -10.13
CA ALA A 689 15.79 9.44 -10.80
C ALA A 689 16.15 10.47 -11.90
N TYR A 690 15.16 11.11 -12.52
CA TYR A 690 15.36 12.26 -13.40
C TYR A 690 15.56 13.59 -12.64
N GLY A 691 15.21 13.65 -11.35
CA GLY A 691 15.26 14.88 -10.54
C GLY A 691 14.22 15.95 -10.94
N ILE A 692 13.11 15.55 -11.55
CA ILE A 692 12.12 16.46 -12.15
C ILE A 692 10.94 16.80 -11.23
N GLY A 693 10.44 18.03 -11.35
CA GLY A 693 9.16 18.46 -10.78
C GLY A 693 7.95 17.96 -11.56
N ASP A 694 6.78 18.54 -11.28
CA ASP A 694 5.51 18.19 -11.97
C ASP A 694 5.35 18.93 -13.31
N THR A 695 5.94 20.11 -13.46
CA THR A 695 5.94 20.87 -14.72
C THR A 695 7.12 20.45 -15.59
N VAL A 696 6.83 19.75 -16.69
CA VAL A 696 7.79 19.38 -17.73
C VAL A 696 7.20 19.77 -19.08
N ALA A 697 8.02 20.30 -20.00
CA ALA A 697 7.58 20.62 -21.35
C ALA A 697 7.31 19.34 -22.18
N GLU A 698 6.33 19.41 -23.07
CA GLU A 698 6.02 18.34 -24.00
C GLU A 698 7.22 18.04 -24.93
N PRO A 699 7.49 16.77 -25.31
CA PRO A 699 8.51 16.44 -26.31
C PRO A 699 8.35 17.28 -27.59
N PHE A 700 9.49 17.66 -28.18
CA PHE A 700 9.64 18.55 -29.35
C PHE A 700 9.25 20.02 -29.10
N SER A 701 8.47 20.34 -28.06
CA SER A 701 8.09 21.71 -27.74
C SER A 701 9.20 22.47 -27.00
N SER A 702 10.02 21.80 -26.18
CA SER A 702 11.12 22.42 -25.42
C SER A 702 12.24 22.97 -26.32
N ASN A 703 12.79 24.13 -25.95
CA ASN A 703 13.95 24.71 -26.64
C ASN A 703 15.25 23.87 -26.50
N HIS A 704 15.36 23.02 -25.47
CA HIS A 704 16.47 22.04 -25.38
C HIS A 704 16.40 20.95 -26.45
N ASN A 705 15.22 20.66 -27.00
CA ASN A 705 15.10 19.71 -28.13
C ASN A 705 15.67 20.30 -29.44
N LYS A 706 15.90 21.62 -29.46
CA LYS A 706 16.25 22.41 -30.64
C LYS A 706 17.67 23.00 -30.57
N GLY A 707 18.38 22.84 -29.44
CA GLY A 707 19.66 23.53 -29.19
C GLY A 707 19.50 25.03 -28.97
N LEU A 708 18.31 25.48 -28.52
CA LEU A 708 17.96 26.89 -28.30
C LEU A 708 17.76 27.22 -26.81
N ALA A 709 18.25 26.35 -25.93
CA ALA A 709 18.27 26.52 -24.48
C ALA A 709 19.54 25.94 -23.87
N ILE A 710 19.88 26.45 -22.68
CA ILE A 710 21.01 26.03 -21.85
C ILE A 710 20.60 26.12 -20.37
N ASP A 711 20.73 24.99 -19.67
CA ASP A 711 20.60 24.93 -18.21
C ASP A 711 22.00 25.19 -17.64
N MET A 712 22.23 26.33 -17.00
CA MET A 712 23.53 26.70 -16.43
C MET A 712 23.41 27.38 -15.07
N THR A 713 24.32 27.03 -14.15
CA THR A 713 24.42 27.65 -12.82
C THR A 713 25.61 28.61 -12.75
N LEU A 714 25.45 29.69 -11.99
CA LEU A 714 26.40 30.81 -11.86
C LEU A 714 26.95 30.86 -10.43
N SER A 715 28.27 31.03 -10.28
CA SER A 715 28.95 31.21 -9.00
C SER A 715 29.79 32.50 -8.97
N PRO A 716 29.63 33.40 -7.98
CA PRO A 716 28.66 33.36 -6.87
C PRO A 716 27.22 33.34 -7.39
N TRP A 717 26.25 33.00 -6.53
CA TRP A 717 24.85 32.78 -6.94
C TRP A 717 24.30 33.96 -7.76
N PHE A 718 23.87 33.69 -8.99
CA PHE A 718 23.46 34.68 -10.00
C PHE A 718 24.45 35.82 -10.29
N GLY A 719 25.72 35.69 -9.90
CA GLY A 719 26.73 36.73 -10.02
C GLY A 719 26.59 37.88 -9.01
N ILE A 720 25.78 37.73 -7.94
CA ILE A 720 25.56 38.81 -6.97
C ILE A 720 26.89 39.28 -6.35
N GLY A 721 27.06 40.61 -6.29
CA GLY A 721 28.30 41.26 -5.86
C GLY A 721 29.34 41.46 -6.96
N LYS A 722 29.04 41.07 -8.21
CA LYS A 722 29.90 41.33 -9.39
C LYS A 722 29.37 42.46 -10.25
N THR A 723 30.23 43.00 -11.10
CA THR A 723 29.87 43.98 -12.14
C THR A 723 30.03 43.32 -13.50
N VAL A 724 28.95 43.23 -14.28
CA VAL A 724 28.90 42.54 -15.57
C VAL A 724 28.54 43.55 -16.65
N LYS A 725 29.22 43.51 -17.80
CA LYS A 725 28.84 44.35 -18.94
C LYS A 725 27.54 43.86 -19.57
N ASN A 726 26.68 44.78 -19.99
CA ASN A 726 25.56 44.46 -20.88
C ASN A 726 26.02 44.39 -22.35
N ALA A 727 25.15 44.01 -23.28
CA ALA A 727 25.49 43.87 -24.70
C ALA A 727 25.93 45.17 -25.40
N SER A 728 25.71 46.35 -24.80
CA SER A 728 26.25 47.64 -25.27
C SER A 728 27.60 48.02 -24.63
N GLY A 729 28.17 47.15 -23.79
CA GLY A 729 29.43 47.37 -23.08
C GLY A 729 29.30 48.14 -21.76
N GLN A 730 28.10 48.61 -21.39
CA GLN A 730 27.90 49.36 -20.15
C GLN A 730 27.98 48.42 -18.92
N PRO A 731 28.70 48.81 -17.84
CA PRO A 731 28.81 48.00 -16.62
C PRO A 731 27.54 48.04 -15.78
N VAL A 732 27.08 46.88 -15.31
CA VAL A 732 25.91 46.71 -14.44
C VAL A 732 26.31 45.96 -13.16
N VAL A 733 26.09 46.57 -12.00
CA VAL A 733 26.33 45.93 -10.70
C VAL A 733 25.17 44.99 -10.35
N ILE A 734 25.47 43.70 -10.18
CA ILE A 734 24.48 42.67 -9.89
C ILE A 734 24.19 42.65 -8.39
N LYS A 735 23.05 43.18 -7.98
CA LYS A 735 22.59 43.21 -6.58
C LYS A 735 21.60 42.08 -6.28
N SER A 736 20.98 41.51 -7.31
CA SER A 736 19.92 40.52 -7.24
C SER A 736 19.88 39.62 -8.48
N LYS A 737 19.15 38.49 -8.39
CA LYS A 737 18.79 37.64 -9.54
C LYS A 737 18.17 38.43 -10.70
N ARG A 738 17.39 39.48 -10.41
CA ARG A 738 16.73 40.30 -11.44
C ARG A 738 17.73 41.03 -12.32
N ASP A 739 18.78 41.61 -11.73
CA ASP A 739 19.76 42.41 -12.47
C ASP A 739 20.51 41.56 -13.49
N MET A 740 20.88 40.33 -13.10
CA MET A 740 21.49 39.35 -14.00
C MET A 740 20.55 38.91 -15.13
N ILE A 741 19.25 38.77 -14.85
CA ILE A 741 18.25 38.47 -15.88
C ILE A 741 18.11 39.63 -16.88
N GLU A 742 18.12 40.89 -16.42
CA GLU A 742 18.11 42.05 -17.32
C GLU A 742 19.39 42.14 -18.16
N VAL A 743 20.57 41.83 -17.59
CA VAL A 743 21.83 41.73 -18.38
C VAL A 743 21.72 40.64 -19.44
N GLY A 744 21.29 39.42 -19.09
CA GLY A 744 21.12 38.31 -20.04
C GLY A 744 20.17 38.64 -21.19
N LYS A 745 19.06 39.34 -20.91
CA LYS A 745 18.13 39.85 -21.94
C LYS A 745 18.81 40.75 -22.98
N THR A 746 19.78 41.58 -22.59
CA THR A 746 20.50 42.43 -23.56
C THR A 746 21.29 41.60 -24.58
N TYR A 747 21.79 40.43 -24.18
CA TYR A 747 22.41 39.44 -25.06
C TYR A 747 21.40 38.55 -25.79
N LYS A 748 20.08 38.79 -25.65
CA LYS A 748 19.00 37.91 -26.14
C LYS A 748 19.05 36.49 -25.55
N VAL A 749 19.50 36.38 -24.29
CA VAL A 749 19.54 35.15 -23.50
C VAL A 749 18.55 35.29 -22.33
N PHE A 750 17.37 34.68 -22.46
CA PHE A 750 16.23 34.94 -21.57
C PHE A 750 16.09 33.84 -20.51
N HIS A 751 15.93 34.24 -19.25
CA HIS A 751 15.71 33.32 -18.14
C HIS A 751 14.23 32.90 -18.01
N PHE A 752 13.95 31.66 -17.62
CA PHE A 752 12.58 31.17 -17.39
C PHE A 752 11.90 31.83 -16.19
N ASP A 753 12.48 31.70 -15.00
CA ASP A 753 11.94 32.33 -13.79
C ASP A 753 12.31 33.81 -13.73
N THR A 754 11.36 34.65 -14.15
CA THR A 754 11.43 36.12 -14.09
C THR A 754 10.90 36.71 -12.79
N LYS A 755 10.44 35.90 -11.82
CA LYS A 755 9.78 36.37 -10.59
C LYS A 755 10.70 36.26 -9.37
N ALA A 756 11.17 37.39 -8.86
CA ALA A 756 12.08 37.50 -7.70
C ALA A 756 11.51 37.05 -6.32
N ARG A 757 10.42 36.25 -6.27
CA ARG A 757 9.63 35.98 -5.05
C ARG A 757 10.02 34.72 -4.27
N LYS A 758 10.98 33.92 -4.71
CA LYS A 758 11.47 32.75 -3.97
C LYS A 758 13.00 32.79 -3.76
N PRO A 759 13.48 33.29 -2.61
CA PRO A 759 14.82 32.96 -2.14
C PRO A 759 14.99 31.43 -2.11
N GLY A 760 16.06 30.91 -2.72
CA GLY A 760 16.33 29.46 -2.81
C GLY A 760 15.78 28.73 -4.04
N GLY A 761 15.15 29.42 -5.00
CA GLY A 761 14.79 28.84 -6.30
C GLY A 761 15.93 28.91 -7.33
N ASP A 762 16.79 27.88 -7.35
CA ASP A 762 17.87 27.74 -8.34
C ASP A 762 17.37 27.00 -9.60
N ASP A 763 16.52 27.69 -10.36
CA ASP A 763 16.16 27.26 -11.71
C ASP A 763 17.31 27.67 -12.65
N PRO A 764 17.99 26.73 -13.33
CA PRO A 764 19.16 27.03 -14.16
C PRO A 764 18.81 27.44 -15.60
N HIS A 765 17.53 27.55 -15.97
CA HIS A 765 17.10 27.55 -17.36
C HIS A 765 17.17 28.91 -18.08
N TRP A 766 17.98 28.96 -19.14
CA TRP A 766 18.04 30.08 -20.09
C TRP A 766 17.73 29.60 -21.51
N SER A 767 16.96 30.37 -22.28
CA SER A 767 16.64 30.05 -23.68
C SER A 767 16.48 31.29 -24.56
N VAL A 768 16.31 31.08 -25.86
CA VAL A 768 16.02 32.17 -26.81
C VAL A 768 14.65 32.82 -26.59
N THR A 769 13.79 32.26 -25.74
CA THR A 769 12.45 32.81 -25.41
C THR A 769 12.12 32.89 -23.91
N GLY A 770 12.96 32.36 -23.01
CA GLY A 770 12.64 32.22 -21.59
C GLY A 770 11.54 31.18 -21.33
N ARG A 771 11.47 30.16 -22.20
CA ARG A 771 10.55 28.99 -22.17
C ARG A 771 11.25 27.76 -22.74
#